data_AF-A0A927NB13-F1
#
_entry.id   AF-A0A927NB13-F1
#
_cell.length_a   1.000
_cell.length_b   1.000
_cell.length_c   1.000
_cell.angle_alpha   90.00
_cell.angle_beta   90.00
_cell.angle_gamma   90.00
#
_symmetry.space_group_name_H-M   'P 1'
#
loop_
_entity.id
_entity.type
_entity.pdbx_description
1 polymer ?
#
loop_
_entity_poly.entity_id
_entity_poly.type
_entity_poly.pdbx_seq_one_letter_code
_entity_poly.pdbx_strand_id
1 'polypeptide(L)'
;MDSLNTLFESDTNFPLNTNKIDVDKILNDTNIDDFINMIDKKGIVPFAVRNSNFFRDFCIKKNRFDLVVQCTIPDNLFEDENIMKGICSQLDTNPSNMFQKISWLKNYYKQNNNVFNTVLVSSLRDDIFNLNKNHYERFINHIEIQSDLSQLNNNQVKILSKILNMYSFKDYDLSFAITNIVNNMQDYNELINSIDSDHLTETHIKLLVSVLQNPNNPYQINTLSDLENYTTIKKRSLVSNFNSNSLEQNKSNMLQTIFNIDLKEAEYIYEQFCHNREMVEALESSELPKENFRQLKFICDLINCNTQADLANIYNQLHGENIYNCELPLETYLRRIYNNLFSATLYNAQEKDQVFGPKEHIASKDNYNGHEVKMYFPRTKFSFMSHVVGFCSYKEDTISSNYAKDWLERPQIQDHIVACSYSTEEILGSIGDNRPIFCFDNFEGGAMTAMSYTDIDSIGASQLYNSGRTIQESNHKRAKYYVPSEFSKVMVKKGGYSELLLERRDSKNEQSLTKRAPSYIMTVVPSLRNGALTRLDTIFEQLSFIAQEDRIKISEQSSEIEIEKILNNYNDIFTWYAQEKDRDTSTLIRNYSNKILQAISYENCLRAATEFNIPLVVIDKENVFRRILDSKTQYDETTKARIYNYYISTRTNKEKIWKAVCLNEDVLQLLTPEIEIVEDYWNNDEINNVTISESSSDYDYITRLHNYYNKNHSRNSISQYLNNNYDKYQQFLEAKRLKEEEERKHMEELELAYQRELAAKAEEMKFDGWERGSSSNTADDDFDLSNWL
;
A
#
# COMPACT_ATOMS: atom_id res chain seq x y z
N MET A 1 0.55 40.95 36.67
CA MET A 1 -0.53 40.03 37.10
C MET A 1 -1.29 39.46 35.93
N ASP A 2 -1.82 40.27 35.01
CA ASP A 2 -2.55 39.75 33.82
C ASP A 2 -1.69 38.81 32.96
N SER A 3 -0.42 39.14 32.71
CA SER A 3 0.53 38.26 31.99
C SER A 3 0.94 36.98 32.76
N LEU A 4 0.77 36.95 34.09
CA LEU A 4 0.99 35.74 34.89
C LEU A 4 -0.26 34.87 34.93
N ASN A 5 -1.45 35.48 34.93
CA ASN A 5 -2.73 34.78 34.81
C ASN A 5 -2.86 34.08 33.46
N THR A 6 -2.35 34.68 32.36
CA THR A 6 -2.33 34.04 31.04
C THR A 6 -1.55 32.72 31.01
N LEU A 7 -0.56 32.51 31.89
CA LEU A 7 0.15 31.24 32.02
C LEU A 7 -0.73 30.13 32.62
N PHE A 8 -1.72 30.49 33.44
CA PHE A 8 -2.71 29.54 34.00
C PHE A 8 -3.95 29.39 33.09
N GLU A 9 -4.29 30.40 32.30
CA GLU A 9 -5.43 30.35 31.36
C GLU A 9 -5.13 29.49 30.11
N SER A 10 -3.85 29.29 29.79
CA SER A 10 -3.44 28.34 28.74
C SER A 10 -3.73 26.87 29.07
N ASP A 11 -4.09 26.53 30.32
CA ASP A 11 -4.46 25.16 30.71
C ASP A 11 -5.94 24.83 30.42
N THR A 12 -6.82 25.82 30.15
CA THR A 12 -8.28 25.60 30.09
C THR A 12 -8.91 25.64 28.69
N ASN A 13 -8.18 26.04 27.65
CA ASN A 13 -8.65 26.09 26.26
C ASN A 13 -7.57 25.63 25.29
N PHE A 14 -7.61 24.36 24.85
CA PHE A 14 -6.89 23.95 23.65
C PHE A 14 -7.72 23.03 22.76
N PRO A 15 -8.09 23.53 21.58
CA PRO A 15 -7.77 22.87 20.33
C PRO A 15 -6.69 23.68 19.60
N LEU A 16 -5.69 23.00 19.04
CA LEU A 16 -5.02 23.37 17.79
C LEU A 16 -4.70 24.88 17.61
N ASN A 17 -3.66 25.42 18.27
CA ASN A 17 -2.94 26.55 17.67
C ASN A 17 -1.52 26.78 18.22
N THR A 18 -0.60 26.98 17.29
CA THR A 18 0.87 26.99 17.39
C THR A 18 1.49 28.29 17.93
N ASN A 19 0.80 29.04 18.77
CA ASN A 19 1.42 30.21 19.41
C ASN A 19 2.11 29.76 20.70
N LYS A 20 3.36 29.29 20.58
CA LYS A 20 4.25 29.06 21.73
C LYS A 20 4.31 30.34 22.57
N ILE A 21 3.65 30.33 23.73
CA ILE A 21 3.85 31.35 24.75
C ILE A 21 5.31 31.25 25.18
N ASP A 22 6.08 32.30 24.97
CA ASP A 22 7.48 32.37 25.38
C ASP A 22 7.52 32.66 26.88
N VAL A 23 7.43 31.59 27.67
CA VAL A 23 7.37 31.66 29.14
C VAL A 23 8.60 32.35 29.72
N ASP A 24 9.77 32.17 29.12
CA ASP A 24 11.02 32.79 29.57
C ASP A 24 11.06 34.30 29.30
N LYS A 25 10.16 34.84 28.45
CA LYS A 25 9.94 36.29 28.33
C LYS A 25 8.93 36.84 29.35
N ILE A 26 8.04 35.99 29.86
CA ILE A 26 7.01 36.38 30.83
C ILE A 26 7.56 36.28 32.26
N LEU A 27 8.28 35.21 32.58
CA LEU A 27 8.94 35.00 33.87
C LEU A 27 10.34 35.62 33.86
N ASN A 28 10.65 36.38 34.90
CA ASN A 28 11.97 36.96 35.14
C ASN A 28 12.23 37.11 36.64
N ASP A 29 13.44 37.55 37.00
CA ASP A 29 13.86 37.65 38.40
C ASP A 29 12.97 38.56 39.27
N THR A 30 12.20 39.47 38.66
CA THR A 30 11.35 40.41 39.39
C THR A 30 9.95 39.90 39.70
N ASN A 31 9.49 38.85 39.01
CA ASN A 31 8.11 38.35 39.15
C ASN A 31 7.99 36.85 39.46
N ILE A 32 9.10 36.11 39.45
CA ILE A 32 9.10 34.66 39.67
C ILE A 32 8.70 34.26 41.10
N ASP A 33 9.09 35.02 42.12
CA ASP A 33 8.69 34.74 43.51
C ASP A 33 7.17 34.94 43.70
N ASP A 34 6.58 35.96 43.06
CA ASP A 34 5.12 36.16 43.05
C ASP A 34 4.40 35.01 42.33
N PHE A 35 4.99 34.52 41.23
CA PHE A 35 4.45 33.39 40.49
C PHE A 35 4.51 32.09 41.28
N ILE A 36 5.61 31.81 42.01
CA ILE A 36 5.72 30.67 42.92
C ILE A 36 4.65 30.77 44.01
N ASN A 37 4.44 31.95 44.60
CA ASN A 37 3.36 32.16 45.57
C ASN A 37 1.96 31.89 44.98
N MET A 38 1.76 32.15 43.69
CA MET A 38 0.51 31.79 43.00
C MET A 38 0.39 30.28 42.80
N ILE A 39 1.47 29.59 42.44
CA ILE A 39 1.50 28.12 42.35
C ILE A 39 1.15 27.52 43.71
N ASP A 40 1.78 27.99 44.79
CA ASP A 40 1.54 27.48 46.14
C ASP A 40 0.07 27.65 46.57
N LYS A 41 -0.59 28.74 46.14
CA LYS A 41 -2.02 28.97 46.39
C LYS A 41 -2.93 28.09 45.53
N LYS A 42 -2.55 27.81 44.29
CA LYS A 42 -3.34 27.02 43.34
C LYS A 42 -3.07 25.53 43.41
N GLY A 43 -1.95 25.12 44.00
CA GLY A 43 -1.50 23.75 44.12
C GLY A 43 -1.02 23.11 42.81
N ILE A 44 -0.90 23.87 41.71
CA ILE A 44 -0.61 23.33 40.38
C ILE A 44 0.44 24.21 39.67
N VAL A 45 1.47 23.57 39.10
CA VAL A 45 2.39 24.21 38.15
C VAL A 45 1.78 24.17 36.74
N PRO A 46 1.57 25.32 36.08
CA PRO A 46 0.95 25.38 34.75
C PRO A 46 1.76 24.65 33.70
N PHE A 47 1.07 24.04 32.72
CA PHE A 47 1.73 23.25 31.67
C PHE A 47 2.79 24.05 30.92
N ALA A 48 2.46 25.29 30.54
CA ALA A 48 3.36 26.17 29.79
C ALA A 48 4.73 26.35 30.46
N VAL A 49 4.78 26.30 31.80
CA VAL A 49 6.00 26.57 32.58
C VAL A 49 6.86 25.33 32.82
N ARG A 50 6.34 24.12 32.61
CA ARG A 50 7.07 22.87 32.87
C ARG A 50 8.28 22.66 31.93
N ASN A 51 8.29 23.38 30.80
CA ASN A 51 9.39 23.43 29.83
C ASN A 51 10.32 24.63 30.02
N SER A 52 10.06 25.52 30.97
CA SER A 52 10.89 26.71 31.22
C SER A 52 12.17 26.32 31.95
N ASN A 53 13.30 26.49 31.25
CA ASN A 53 14.62 26.34 31.87
C ASN A 53 14.83 27.38 32.98
N PHE A 54 14.37 28.62 32.74
CA PHE A 54 14.50 29.71 33.72
C PHE A 54 13.79 29.39 35.04
N PHE A 55 12.52 28.97 34.98
CA PHE A 55 11.73 28.64 36.16
C PHE A 55 12.34 27.47 36.95
N ARG A 56 12.71 26.39 36.25
CA ARG A 56 13.33 25.22 36.86
C ARG A 56 14.63 25.59 37.57
N ASP A 57 15.54 26.28 36.88
CA ASP A 57 16.87 26.61 37.41
C ASP A 57 16.78 27.56 38.60
N PHE A 58 15.78 28.45 38.62
CA PHE A 58 15.47 29.28 39.79
C PHE A 58 14.97 28.44 40.97
N CYS A 59 14.05 27.50 40.74
CA CYS A 59 13.56 26.60 41.79
C CYS A 59 14.68 25.75 42.40
N ILE A 60 15.62 25.27 41.57
CA ILE A 60 16.84 24.58 42.03
C ILE A 60 17.66 25.47 42.96
N LYS A 61 17.95 26.72 42.56
CA LYS A 61 18.69 27.69 43.40
C LYS A 61 18.01 27.98 44.75
N LYS A 62 16.68 27.88 44.79
CA LYS A 62 15.86 28.09 46.00
C LYS A 62 15.59 26.80 46.80
N ASN A 63 16.12 25.66 46.37
CA ASN A 63 15.84 24.34 46.95
C ASN A 63 14.33 23.96 46.94
N ARG A 64 13.55 24.50 46.01
CA ARG A 64 12.12 24.16 45.81
C ARG A 64 11.98 22.90 44.96
N PHE A 65 12.53 21.79 45.44
CA PHE A 65 12.55 20.52 44.70
C PHE A 65 11.15 19.96 44.44
N ASP A 66 10.16 20.32 45.28
CA ASP A 66 8.74 20.04 45.12
C ASP A 66 8.14 20.62 43.82
N LEU A 67 8.72 21.71 43.31
CA LEU A 67 8.35 22.32 42.01
C LEU A 67 9.24 21.79 40.88
N VAL A 68 10.52 21.53 41.15
CA VAL A 68 11.46 20.97 40.16
C VAL A 68 10.99 19.61 39.66
N VAL A 69 10.39 18.78 40.52
CA VAL A 69 9.85 17.48 40.10
C VAL A 69 8.73 17.59 39.05
N GLN A 70 8.09 18.74 38.91
CA GLN A 70 7.05 18.97 37.91
C GLN A 70 7.59 19.54 36.58
N CYS A 71 8.91 19.75 36.49
CA CYS A 71 9.57 20.32 35.32
C CYS A 71 10.29 19.24 34.49
N THR A 72 10.68 19.61 33.26
CA THR A 72 11.50 18.75 32.40
C THR A 72 12.92 18.57 32.92
N ILE A 73 13.45 17.37 32.71
CA ILE A 73 14.83 16.99 33.05
C ILE A 73 15.80 17.78 32.16
N PRO A 74 16.74 18.58 32.72
CA PRO A 74 17.89 19.06 31.96
C PRO A 74 18.95 17.98 31.79
N ASP A 75 19.69 18.05 30.68
CA ASP A 75 20.75 17.10 30.33
C ASP A 75 21.85 16.94 31.40
N ASN A 76 22.07 18.02 32.18
CA ASN A 76 23.10 18.14 33.21
C ASN A 76 22.56 18.11 34.66
N LEU A 77 21.27 17.83 34.89
CA LEU A 77 20.64 17.91 36.23
C LEU A 77 21.35 17.08 37.32
N PHE A 78 22.05 16.04 36.90
CA PHE A 78 22.43 14.91 37.76
C PHE A 78 23.94 14.83 38.02
N GLU A 79 24.67 15.90 37.71
CA GLU A 79 26.08 16.06 38.08
C GLU A 79 26.24 16.54 39.54
N ASP A 80 25.16 17.02 40.18
CA ASP A 80 25.14 17.52 41.56
C ASP A 80 24.41 16.55 42.51
N GLU A 81 25.14 16.01 43.51
CA GLU A 81 24.59 15.10 44.52
C GLU A 81 23.47 15.71 45.37
N ASN A 82 23.48 17.02 45.63
CA ASN A 82 22.49 17.68 46.48
C ASN A 82 21.16 17.79 45.75
N ILE A 83 21.19 18.14 44.46
CA ILE A 83 20.00 18.14 43.60
C ILE A 83 19.44 16.72 43.50
N MET A 84 20.30 15.72 43.32
CA MET A 84 19.89 14.31 43.27
C MET A 84 19.18 13.87 44.54
N LYS A 85 19.75 14.16 45.72
CA LYS A 85 19.13 13.83 47.02
C LYS A 85 17.81 14.57 47.21
N GLY A 86 17.75 15.86 46.84
CA GLY A 86 16.53 16.66 46.88
C GLY A 86 15.39 16.04 46.07
N ILE A 87 15.65 15.71 44.80
CA ILE A 87 14.67 15.07 43.91
C ILE A 87 14.26 13.68 44.40
N CYS A 88 15.23 12.84 44.79
CA CYS A 88 14.97 11.50 45.30
C CYS A 88 14.02 11.52 46.51
N SER A 89 14.18 12.50 47.39
CA SER A 89 13.29 12.67 48.55
C SER A 89 11.84 12.99 48.16
N GLN A 90 11.63 13.73 47.07
CA GLN A 90 10.29 14.11 46.60
C GLN A 90 9.60 12.97 45.83
N LEU A 91 10.36 12.09 45.20
CA LEU A 91 9.84 10.98 44.40
C LEU A 91 9.77 9.64 45.15
N ASP A 92 10.09 9.64 46.44
CA ASP A 92 10.18 8.44 47.29
C ASP A 92 11.03 7.33 46.63
N THR A 93 12.20 7.71 46.14
CA THR A 93 13.15 6.78 45.50
C THR A 93 14.57 7.01 46.01
N ASN A 94 15.49 6.10 45.71
CA ASN A 94 16.88 6.22 46.12
C ASN A 94 17.79 6.63 44.94
N PRO A 95 18.95 7.28 45.22
CA PRO A 95 19.85 7.74 44.16
C PRO A 95 20.32 6.63 43.21
N SER A 96 20.56 5.41 43.72
CA SER A 96 21.03 4.28 42.91
C SER A 96 19.99 3.87 41.86
N ASN A 97 18.72 3.73 42.26
CA ASN A 97 17.61 3.46 41.35
C ASN A 97 17.45 4.60 40.34
N MET A 98 17.55 5.85 40.81
CA MET A 98 17.45 7.02 39.93
C MET A 98 18.54 7.03 38.84
N PHE A 99 19.80 6.75 39.20
CA PHE A 99 20.89 6.65 38.23
C PHE A 99 20.67 5.56 37.17
N GLN A 100 20.08 4.42 37.54
CA GLN A 100 19.74 3.37 36.58
C GLN A 100 18.67 3.84 35.58
N LYS A 101 17.62 4.51 36.05
CA LYS A 101 16.56 5.06 35.19
C LYS A 101 17.10 6.08 34.20
N ILE A 102 17.93 7.01 34.68
CA ILE A 102 18.57 8.03 33.84
C ILE A 102 19.52 7.39 32.82
N SER A 103 20.29 6.39 33.22
CA SER A 103 21.18 5.67 32.30
C SER A 103 20.39 4.96 31.20
N TRP A 104 19.25 4.37 31.56
CA TRP A 104 18.33 3.79 30.60
C TRP A 104 17.80 4.86 29.62
N LEU A 105 17.35 6.01 30.11
CA LEU A 105 16.89 7.12 29.27
C LEU A 105 17.96 7.63 28.31
N LYS A 106 19.18 7.85 28.80
CA LYS A 106 20.31 8.30 27.96
C LYS A 106 20.66 7.30 26.87
N ASN A 107 20.65 6.00 27.19
CA ASN A 107 20.86 4.97 26.18
C ASN A 107 19.71 4.94 25.18
N TYR A 108 18.47 5.04 25.65
CA TYR A 108 17.29 5.09 24.81
C TYR A 108 17.31 6.29 23.84
N TYR A 109 17.66 7.49 24.30
CA TYR A 109 17.83 8.67 23.43
C TYR A 109 18.89 8.45 22.35
N LYS A 110 20.05 7.91 22.75
CA LYS A 110 21.17 7.64 21.83
C LYS A 110 20.81 6.61 20.76
N GLN A 111 20.07 5.57 21.12
CA GLN A 111 19.69 4.52 20.18
C GLN A 111 18.55 4.96 19.23
N ASN A 112 17.75 5.96 19.60
CA ASN A 112 16.59 6.44 18.84
C ASN A 112 16.81 7.82 18.18
N ASN A 113 18.06 8.23 17.92
CA ASN A 113 18.40 9.50 17.26
C ASN A 113 17.68 10.75 17.83
N ASN A 114 17.48 10.83 19.15
CA ASN A 114 16.83 11.96 19.82
C ASN A 114 15.42 12.30 19.30
N VAL A 115 14.64 11.32 18.82
CA VAL A 115 13.24 11.51 18.40
C VAL A 115 12.31 11.93 19.57
N PHE A 116 12.79 11.82 20.81
CA PHE A 116 12.03 12.01 22.04
C PHE A 116 12.63 13.17 22.82
N ASN A 117 11.87 14.25 23.06
CA ASN A 117 12.49 15.54 23.40
C ASN A 117 12.19 16.11 24.80
N THR A 118 11.36 15.47 25.65
CA THR A 118 11.04 16.06 26.97
C THR A 118 10.49 15.04 27.98
N VAL A 119 11.22 14.81 29.08
CA VAL A 119 10.80 13.95 30.20
C VAL A 119 10.55 14.80 31.44
N LEU A 120 9.39 14.64 32.08
CA LEU A 120 9.12 15.23 33.40
C LEU A 120 9.80 14.43 34.50
N VAL A 121 10.41 15.12 35.47
CA VAL A 121 11.08 14.48 36.60
C VAL A 121 10.11 13.58 37.38
N SER A 122 8.85 13.97 37.54
CA SER A 122 7.81 13.20 38.22
C SER A 122 7.50 11.85 37.57
N SER A 123 7.74 11.71 36.26
CA SER A 123 7.62 10.43 35.55
C SER A 123 8.73 9.43 35.91
N LEU A 124 9.72 9.84 36.71
CA LEU A 124 10.75 8.96 37.27
C LEU A 124 10.36 8.36 38.63
N ARG A 125 9.16 8.62 39.14
CA ARG A 125 8.62 7.93 40.34
C ARG A 125 8.64 6.41 40.12
N ASP A 126 8.93 5.61 41.15
CA ASP A 126 9.14 4.16 41.00
C ASP A 126 7.91 3.44 40.42
N ASP A 127 6.73 3.71 40.93
CA ASP A 127 5.46 3.14 40.47
C ASP A 127 5.07 3.55 39.04
N ILE A 128 5.36 4.80 38.61
CA ILE A 128 5.09 5.30 37.25
C ILE A 128 6.11 4.76 36.25
N PHE A 129 7.41 4.86 36.57
CA PHE A 129 8.48 4.37 35.70
C PHE A 129 8.38 2.84 35.48
N ASN A 130 7.84 2.14 36.47
CA ASN A 130 7.59 0.70 36.42
C ASN A 130 6.19 0.35 35.90
N LEU A 131 5.39 1.30 35.39
CA LEU A 131 4.23 1.00 34.54
C LEU A 131 4.77 0.32 33.28
N ASN A 132 4.90 -1.02 33.35
CA ASN A 132 5.42 -1.94 32.33
C ASN A 132 6.18 -1.24 31.20
N LYS A 133 7.51 -1.35 31.18
CA LYS A 133 8.45 -0.65 30.27
C LYS A 133 7.95 -0.41 28.83
N ASN A 134 7.21 -1.37 28.25
CA ASN A 134 6.58 -1.25 26.93
C ASN A 134 5.57 -0.08 26.78
N HIS A 135 4.93 0.31 27.89
CA HIS A 135 3.95 1.39 27.97
C HIS A 135 4.64 2.72 28.23
N TYR A 136 5.67 2.72 29.09
CA TYR A 136 6.47 3.91 29.40
C TYR A 136 7.04 4.59 28.14
N GLU A 137 7.58 3.81 27.20
CA GLU A 137 8.11 4.30 25.91
C GLU A 137 7.07 5.04 25.05
N ARG A 138 5.77 4.80 25.26
CA ARG A 138 4.70 5.43 24.45
C ARG A 138 4.26 6.80 24.99
N PHE A 139 4.21 6.98 26.31
CA PHE A 139 3.79 8.25 26.90
C PHE A 139 4.95 9.18 27.29
N ILE A 140 6.19 8.70 27.33
CA ILE A 140 7.38 9.51 27.64
C ILE A 140 7.60 10.71 26.70
N ASN A 141 6.92 10.74 25.57
CA ASN A 141 7.02 11.81 24.58
C ASN A 141 5.97 12.90 24.74
N HIS A 142 4.98 12.66 25.60
CA HIS A 142 3.84 13.53 25.80
C HIS A 142 3.87 14.05 27.24
N ILE A 143 4.22 15.32 27.39
CA ILE A 143 4.32 15.97 28.71
C ILE A 143 2.96 15.98 29.40
N GLU A 144 1.89 16.09 28.63
CA GLU A 144 0.51 16.10 29.13
C GLU A 144 0.22 14.79 29.89
N ILE A 145 0.46 13.66 29.23
CA ILE A 145 0.21 12.33 29.83
C ILE A 145 1.16 12.09 31.01
N GLN A 146 2.44 12.44 30.86
CA GLN A 146 3.41 12.35 31.95
C GLN A 146 2.96 13.11 33.19
N SER A 147 2.36 14.28 32.99
CA SER A 147 1.77 15.09 34.05
C SER A 147 0.58 14.39 34.68
N ASP A 148 -0.36 13.93 33.87
CA ASP A 148 -1.61 13.38 34.39
C ASP A 148 -1.34 12.08 35.17
N LEU A 149 -0.39 11.26 34.69
CA LEU A 149 0.13 10.10 35.41
C LEU A 149 0.78 10.48 36.74
N SER A 150 1.52 11.59 36.79
CA SER A 150 2.20 12.03 38.02
C SER A 150 1.26 12.44 39.14
N GLN A 151 0.03 12.84 38.80
CA GLN A 151 -1.01 13.20 39.75
C GLN A 151 -1.75 11.99 40.33
N LEU A 152 -1.57 10.80 39.74
CA LEU A 152 -2.21 9.59 40.23
C LEU A 152 -1.61 9.16 41.57
N ASN A 153 -2.49 8.76 42.48
CA ASN A 153 -2.11 8.12 43.73
C ASN A 153 -1.72 6.64 43.54
N ASN A 154 -1.12 6.02 44.56
CA ASN A 154 -0.62 4.65 44.47
C ASN A 154 -1.69 3.62 44.06
N ASN A 155 -2.94 3.75 44.51
CA ASN A 155 -4.01 2.81 44.15
C ASN A 155 -4.46 3.01 42.70
N GLN A 156 -4.57 4.27 42.26
CA GLN A 156 -4.86 4.62 40.86
C GLN A 156 -3.78 4.09 39.91
N VAL A 157 -2.49 4.24 40.26
CA VAL A 157 -1.38 3.69 39.48
C VAL A 157 -1.43 2.16 39.41
N LYS A 158 -1.78 1.47 40.52
CA LYS A 158 -1.98 0.01 40.51
C LYS A 158 -3.12 -0.42 39.58
N ILE A 159 -4.27 0.25 39.63
CA ILE A 159 -5.41 -0.05 38.75
C ILE A 159 -5.02 0.19 37.29
N LEU A 160 -4.38 1.34 37.00
CA LEU A 160 -3.89 1.65 35.65
C LEU A 160 -2.91 0.58 35.17
N SER A 161 -1.97 0.15 36.01
CA SER A 161 -1.04 -0.94 35.68
C SER A 161 -1.77 -2.23 35.33
N LYS A 162 -2.81 -2.61 36.07
CA LYS A 162 -3.65 -3.78 35.74
C LYS A 162 -4.39 -3.62 34.42
N ILE A 163 -4.93 -2.44 34.13
CA ILE A 163 -5.55 -2.11 32.84
C ILE A 163 -4.51 -2.28 31.72
N LEU A 164 -3.37 -1.61 31.81
CA LEU A 164 -2.30 -1.68 30.81
C LEU A 164 -1.78 -3.11 30.60
N ASN A 165 -1.63 -3.89 31.66
CA ASN A 165 -1.22 -5.29 31.54
C ASN A 165 -2.29 -6.18 30.87
N MET A 166 -3.57 -5.86 31.03
CA MET A 166 -4.65 -6.58 30.35
C MET A 166 -4.74 -6.21 28.87
N TYR A 167 -4.47 -4.95 28.53
CA TYR A 167 -4.47 -4.48 27.15
C TYR A 167 -3.06 -4.14 26.69
N SER A 168 -2.40 -5.14 26.13
CA SER A 168 -1.15 -4.94 25.42
C SER A 168 -1.32 -3.90 24.32
N PHE A 169 -0.49 -2.86 24.39
CA PHE A 169 -0.32 -1.86 23.34
C PHE A 169 0.10 -2.44 21.97
N LYS A 170 0.55 -3.71 21.92
CA LYS A 170 0.79 -4.43 20.67
C LYS A 170 -0.51 -4.79 19.95
N ASP A 171 -1.61 -4.91 20.68
CA ASP A 171 -2.90 -5.37 20.16
C ASP A 171 -3.93 -4.23 20.03
N TYR A 172 -3.68 -3.10 20.71
CA TYR A 172 -4.58 -1.96 20.79
C TYR A 172 -3.82 -0.63 20.76
N ASP A 173 -4.30 0.32 19.95
CA ASP A 173 -3.98 1.73 20.17
C ASP A 173 -4.93 2.28 21.24
N LEU A 174 -4.50 2.21 22.50
CA LEU A 174 -5.31 2.68 23.64
C LEU A 174 -5.00 4.13 24.00
N SER A 175 -4.26 4.85 23.16
CA SER A 175 -3.75 6.17 23.50
C SER A 175 -4.87 7.06 24.05
N PHE A 176 -5.93 7.23 23.28
CA PHE A 176 -7.11 8.00 23.69
C PHE A 176 -7.82 7.43 24.93
N ALA A 177 -8.00 6.12 24.98
CA ALA A 177 -8.65 5.45 26.11
C ALA A 177 -7.87 5.66 27.42
N ILE A 178 -6.55 5.52 27.40
CA ILE A 178 -5.67 5.74 28.56
C ILE A 178 -5.71 7.20 29.00
N THR A 179 -5.66 8.16 28.07
CA THR A 179 -5.80 9.58 28.44
C THR A 179 -7.13 9.83 29.16
N ASN A 180 -8.25 9.33 28.61
CA ASN A 180 -9.55 9.48 29.26
C ASN A 180 -9.60 8.78 30.63
N ILE A 181 -9.08 7.55 30.70
CA ILE A 181 -9.04 6.77 31.95
C ILE A 181 -8.28 7.56 33.02
N VAL A 182 -7.07 8.03 32.72
CA VAL A 182 -6.21 8.77 33.65
C VAL A 182 -6.91 10.05 34.10
N ASN A 183 -7.44 10.84 33.17
CA ASN A 183 -8.08 12.12 33.46
C ASN A 183 -9.34 11.96 34.31
N ASN A 184 -10.13 10.94 34.05
CA ASN A 184 -11.40 10.72 34.73
C ASN A 184 -11.24 9.96 36.05
N MET A 185 -10.08 9.37 36.38
CA MET A 185 -9.90 8.61 37.64
C MET A 185 -10.31 9.42 38.88
N GLN A 186 -10.15 10.75 38.85
CA GLN A 186 -10.54 11.62 39.95
C GLN A 186 -12.06 11.67 40.15
N ASP A 187 -12.84 11.65 39.07
CA ASP A 187 -14.32 11.64 39.11
C ASP A 187 -14.88 10.34 39.71
N TYR A 188 -14.07 9.28 39.76
CA TYR A 188 -14.40 7.96 40.26
C TYR A 188 -13.64 7.61 41.54
N ASN A 189 -13.15 8.59 42.30
CA ASN A 189 -12.38 8.35 43.52
C ASN A 189 -13.11 7.45 44.54
N GLU A 190 -14.42 7.59 44.71
CA GLU A 190 -15.20 6.70 45.59
C GLU A 190 -15.14 5.24 45.13
N LEU A 191 -15.35 4.99 43.83
CA LEU A 191 -15.25 3.67 43.22
C LEU A 191 -13.85 3.10 43.38
N ILE A 192 -12.83 3.87 43.02
CA ILE A 192 -11.43 3.45 43.09
C ILE A 192 -11.02 3.11 44.52
N ASN A 193 -11.47 3.89 45.51
CA ASN A 193 -11.20 3.63 46.92
C ASN A 193 -12.00 2.43 47.47
N SER A 194 -13.15 2.11 46.87
CA SER A 194 -13.94 0.92 47.24
C SER A 194 -13.34 -0.40 46.74
N ILE A 195 -12.42 -0.33 45.76
CA ILE A 195 -11.84 -1.50 45.10
C ILE A 195 -10.56 -1.93 45.80
N ASP A 196 -10.52 -3.21 46.20
CA ASP A 196 -9.27 -3.89 46.50
C ASP A 196 -8.54 -4.22 45.19
N SER A 197 -7.54 -3.40 44.85
CA SER A 197 -6.81 -3.51 43.60
C SER A 197 -6.09 -4.84 43.46
N ASP A 198 -5.76 -5.55 44.53
CA ASP A 198 -5.07 -6.84 44.45
C ASP A 198 -6.01 -7.98 44.00
N HIS A 199 -7.32 -7.85 44.24
CA HIS A 199 -8.34 -8.89 43.95
C HIS A 199 -9.23 -8.62 42.73
N LEU A 200 -8.87 -7.66 41.86
CA LEU A 200 -9.59 -7.40 40.62
C LEU A 200 -9.55 -8.59 39.64
N THR A 201 -10.73 -9.00 39.15
CA THR A 201 -10.90 -9.99 38.08
C THR A 201 -10.80 -9.34 36.70
N GLU A 202 -10.61 -10.13 35.64
CA GLU A 202 -10.61 -9.64 34.26
C GLU A 202 -11.90 -8.88 33.92
N THR A 203 -13.06 -9.39 34.35
CA THR A 203 -14.36 -8.74 34.14
C THR A 203 -14.43 -7.38 34.84
N HIS A 204 -13.88 -7.25 36.05
CA HIS A 204 -13.83 -5.95 36.74
C HIS A 204 -12.96 -4.95 36.00
N ILE A 205 -11.80 -5.37 35.50
CA ILE A 205 -10.91 -4.49 34.73
C ILE A 205 -11.61 -4.02 33.45
N LYS A 206 -12.34 -4.90 32.75
CA LYS A 206 -13.11 -4.53 31.56
C LYS A 206 -14.19 -3.49 31.88
N LEU A 207 -14.95 -3.70 32.95
CA LEU A 207 -15.97 -2.73 33.38
C LEU A 207 -15.35 -1.40 33.83
N LEU A 208 -14.17 -1.41 34.47
CA LEU A 208 -13.44 -0.20 34.84
C LEU A 208 -13.03 0.60 33.60
N VAL A 209 -12.50 -0.06 32.57
CA VAL A 209 -12.23 0.59 31.28
C VAL A 209 -13.51 1.17 30.70
N SER A 210 -14.61 0.41 30.72
CA SER A 210 -16.00 0.86 30.59
C SER A 210 -16.27 2.26 31.10
N VAL A 211 -16.18 2.34 32.42
CA VAL A 211 -16.68 3.44 33.22
C VAL A 211 -15.72 4.64 33.18
N LEU A 212 -14.42 4.41 33.36
CA LEU A 212 -13.39 5.46 33.45
C LEU A 212 -13.18 6.24 32.15
N GLN A 213 -13.77 5.81 31.03
CA GLN A 213 -13.76 6.61 29.80
C GLN A 213 -14.84 7.71 29.77
N ASN A 214 -15.76 7.75 30.74
CA ASN A 214 -16.81 8.76 30.82
C ASN A 214 -16.41 9.87 31.79
N PRO A 215 -16.39 11.14 31.37
CA PRO A 215 -16.08 12.25 32.29
C PRO A 215 -17.26 12.54 33.24
N ASN A 216 -16.95 13.04 34.43
CA ASN A 216 -17.91 13.49 35.45
C ASN A 216 -18.85 12.40 36.03
N ASN A 217 -18.54 11.12 35.86
CA ASN A 217 -19.32 10.01 36.39
C ASN A 217 -20.86 10.12 36.13
N PRO A 218 -21.30 10.12 34.86
CA PRO A 218 -22.68 10.44 34.51
C PRO A 218 -23.71 9.40 34.99
N TYR A 219 -23.23 8.20 35.36
CA TYR A 219 -24.05 7.09 35.83
C TYR A 219 -23.92 6.84 37.34
N GLN A 220 -23.19 7.69 38.07
CA GLN A 220 -23.02 7.61 39.53
C GLN A 220 -22.50 6.24 40.00
N ILE A 221 -21.47 5.72 39.32
CA ILE A 221 -20.83 4.46 39.66
C ILE A 221 -19.81 4.72 40.77
N ASN A 222 -20.18 4.42 42.02
CA ASN A 222 -19.39 4.80 43.20
C ASN A 222 -18.85 3.60 43.97
N THR A 223 -19.35 2.39 43.69
CA THR A 223 -18.95 1.17 44.40
C THR A 223 -18.72 0.00 43.44
N LEU A 224 -18.02 -1.03 43.91
CA LEU A 224 -17.88 -2.29 43.16
C LEU A 224 -19.24 -2.90 42.76
N SER A 225 -20.24 -2.81 43.63
CA SER A 225 -21.60 -3.27 43.33
C SER A 225 -22.25 -2.48 42.19
N ASP A 226 -22.01 -1.17 42.10
CA ASP A 226 -22.52 -0.36 41.00
C ASP A 226 -21.83 -0.72 39.69
N LEU A 227 -20.51 -0.98 39.75
CA LEU A 227 -19.71 -1.42 38.63
C LEU A 227 -20.22 -2.76 38.06
N GLU A 228 -20.47 -3.74 38.93
CA GLU A 228 -21.04 -5.05 38.55
C GLU A 228 -22.45 -4.93 37.93
N ASN A 229 -23.21 -3.89 38.30
CA ASN A 229 -24.56 -3.61 37.78
C ASN A 229 -24.58 -2.59 36.64
N TYR A 230 -23.42 -2.16 36.15
CA TYR A 230 -23.28 -1.01 35.24
C TYR A 230 -24.17 -1.10 33.99
N THR A 231 -24.24 -2.26 33.33
CA THR A 231 -25.09 -2.47 32.14
C THR A 231 -26.57 -2.20 32.42
N THR A 232 -27.06 -2.58 33.60
CA THR A 232 -28.46 -2.34 34.01
C THR A 232 -28.70 -0.86 34.29
N ILE A 233 -27.74 -0.19 34.93
CA ILE A 233 -27.81 1.25 35.22
C ILE A 233 -27.88 2.05 33.92
N LYS A 234 -27.03 1.73 32.93
CA LYS A 234 -27.06 2.36 31.60
C LYS A 234 -28.40 2.23 30.90
N LYS A 235 -28.96 1.01 30.87
CA LYS A 235 -30.28 0.76 30.26
C LYS A 235 -31.39 1.60 30.90
N ARG A 236 -31.39 1.71 32.24
CA ARG A 236 -32.38 2.54 32.95
C ARG A 236 -32.21 4.03 32.64
N SER A 237 -30.97 4.52 32.62
CA SER A 237 -30.65 5.92 32.32
C SER A 237 -31.16 6.35 30.93
N LEU A 238 -31.02 5.48 29.92
CA LEU A 238 -31.52 5.77 28.57
C LEU A 238 -33.05 5.95 28.55
N VAL A 239 -33.78 5.07 29.23
CA VAL A 239 -35.25 5.15 29.32
C VAL A 239 -35.69 6.40 30.09
N SER A 240 -35.01 6.74 31.19
CA SER A 240 -35.37 7.91 31.99
C SER A 240 -35.08 9.24 31.31
N ASN A 241 -34.11 9.28 30.39
CA ASN A 241 -33.67 10.49 29.70
C ASN A 241 -34.26 10.63 28.28
N PHE A 242 -35.26 9.82 27.92
CA PHE A 242 -35.93 9.93 26.63
C PHE A 242 -36.81 11.19 26.58
N ASN A 243 -36.56 12.05 25.61
CA ASN A 243 -37.27 13.32 25.40
C ASN A 243 -38.14 13.25 24.14
N SER A 244 -39.46 13.19 24.30
CA SER A 244 -40.40 13.11 23.16
C SER A 244 -40.28 14.28 22.17
N ASN A 245 -39.73 15.42 22.59
CA ASN A 245 -39.70 16.66 21.82
C ASN A 245 -38.38 16.93 21.08
N SER A 246 -37.35 16.10 21.27
CA SER A 246 -36.04 16.31 20.63
C SER A 246 -35.47 15.01 20.07
N LEU A 247 -35.49 14.87 18.75
CA LEU A 247 -34.94 13.70 18.06
C LEU A 247 -33.42 13.61 18.23
N GLU A 248 -32.72 14.71 17.99
CA GLU A 248 -31.26 14.78 18.08
C GLU A 248 -30.75 14.52 19.50
N GLN A 249 -31.45 15.01 20.53
CA GLN A 249 -31.09 14.71 21.91
C GLN A 249 -31.23 13.21 22.21
N ASN A 250 -32.29 12.57 21.70
CA ASN A 250 -32.49 11.14 21.92
C ASN A 250 -31.47 10.29 21.17
N LYS A 251 -31.10 10.67 19.94
CA LYS A 251 -30.01 10.03 19.19
C LYS A 251 -28.70 10.11 20.00
N SER A 252 -28.36 11.32 20.47
CA SER A 252 -27.16 11.54 21.29
C SER A 252 -27.18 10.72 22.59
N ASN A 253 -28.31 10.69 23.31
CA ASN A 253 -28.45 9.89 24.53
C ASN A 253 -28.30 8.38 24.27
N MET A 254 -28.81 7.88 23.14
CA MET A 254 -28.64 6.48 22.73
C MET A 254 -27.17 6.15 22.42
N LEU A 255 -26.50 6.97 21.63
CA LEU A 255 -25.07 6.80 21.30
C LEU A 255 -24.20 6.83 22.55
N GLN A 256 -24.41 7.81 23.42
CA GLN A 256 -23.69 7.96 24.67
C GLN A 256 -23.87 6.73 25.56
N THR A 257 -25.09 6.20 25.67
CA THR A 257 -25.36 5.04 26.53
C THR A 257 -24.78 3.73 25.98
N ILE A 258 -24.87 3.53 24.66
CA ILE A 258 -24.48 2.26 24.04
C ILE A 258 -22.96 2.20 23.83
N PHE A 259 -22.39 3.25 23.22
CA PHE A 259 -21.01 3.27 22.75
C PHE A 259 -20.11 4.27 23.48
N ASN A 260 -20.66 5.13 24.34
CA ASN A 260 -19.93 6.27 24.94
C ASN A 260 -19.33 7.19 23.85
N ILE A 261 -20.13 7.51 22.83
CA ILE A 261 -19.75 8.44 21.75
C ILE A 261 -20.83 9.49 21.57
N ASP A 262 -20.44 10.66 21.07
CA ASP A 262 -21.38 11.70 20.67
C ASP A 262 -21.86 11.52 19.22
N LEU A 263 -22.80 12.37 18.80
CA LEU A 263 -23.32 12.33 17.43
C LEU A 263 -22.24 12.63 16.38
N LYS A 264 -21.29 13.51 16.69
CA LYS A 264 -20.21 13.90 15.77
C LYS A 264 -19.26 12.73 15.50
N GLU A 265 -18.95 11.95 16.52
CA GLU A 265 -18.17 10.73 16.41
C GLU A 265 -18.94 9.62 15.69
N ALA A 266 -20.24 9.50 15.91
CA ALA A 266 -21.07 8.58 15.14
C ALA A 266 -21.09 8.95 13.64
N GLU A 267 -21.26 10.23 13.30
CA GLU A 267 -21.16 10.75 11.93
C GLU A 267 -19.81 10.44 11.30
N TYR A 268 -18.72 10.64 12.06
CA TYR A 268 -17.39 10.25 11.62
C TYR A 268 -17.29 8.75 11.35
N ILE A 269 -17.76 7.88 12.25
CA ILE A 269 -17.75 6.43 12.05
C ILE A 269 -18.56 6.06 10.79
N TYR A 270 -19.72 6.67 10.59
CA TYR A 270 -20.53 6.46 9.40
C TYR A 270 -19.79 6.89 8.12
N GLU A 271 -19.17 8.06 8.10
CA GLU A 271 -18.41 8.52 6.94
C GLU A 271 -17.20 7.64 6.63
N GLN A 272 -16.48 7.17 7.66
CA GLN A 272 -15.20 6.47 7.50
C GLN A 272 -15.33 4.95 7.34
N PHE A 273 -16.30 4.31 8.00
CA PHE A 273 -16.46 2.84 7.99
C PHE A 273 -17.67 2.39 7.18
N CYS A 274 -18.76 3.17 7.21
CA CYS A 274 -19.97 2.84 6.48
C CYS A 274 -19.96 3.43 5.06
N HIS A 275 -19.32 4.58 4.81
CA HIS A 275 -19.34 5.34 3.55
C HIS A 275 -20.71 5.89 3.14
N ASN A 276 -21.67 4.99 3.00
CA ASN A 276 -23.06 5.21 2.64
C ASN A 276 -23.88 3.95 3.00
N ARG A 277 -25.20 4.01 2.78
CA ARG A 277 -26.09 2.89 3.07
C ARG A 277 -25.79 1.63 2.25
N GLU A 278 -25.46 1.77 0.96
CA GLU A 278 -25.19 0.64 0.07
C GLU A 278 -23.99 -0.21 0.53
N MET A 279 -22.94 0.45 1.00
CA MET A 279 -21.78 -0.24 1.54
C MET A 279 -22.11 -0.98 2.83
N VAL A 280 -22.93 -0.40 3.72
CA VAL A 280 -23.38 -1.13 4.93
C VAL A 280 -24.10 -2.42 4.54
N GLU A 281 -24.96 -2.38 3.53
CA GLU A 281 -25.63 -3.59 3.02
C GLU A 281 -24.62 -4.61 2.46
N ALA A 282 -23.57 -4.16 1.76
CA ALA A 282 -22.50 -5.04 1.29
C ALA A 282 -21.74 -5.73 2.44
N LEU A 283 -21.54 -5.03 3.57
CA LEU A 283 -20.85 -5.57 4.75
C LEU A 283 -21.55 -6.80 5.35
N GLU A 284 -22.87 -6.97 5.17
CA GLU A 284 -23.61 -8.13 5.67
C GLU A 284 -23.07 -9.45 5.10
N SER A 285 -22.58 -9.40 3.86
CA SER A 285 -22.01 -10.55 3.14
C SER A 285 -20.49 -10.66 3.23
N SER A 286 -19.85 -9.77 3.99
CA SER A 286 -18.40 -9.69 4.11
C SER A 286 -17.84 -10.56 5.23
N GLU A 287 -16.51 -10.54 5.38
CA GLU A 287 -15.74 -11.15 6.45
C GLU A 287 -15.86 -10.41 7.81
N LEU A 288 -16.58 -9.29 7.88
CA LEU A 288 -16.79 -8.57 9.13
C LEU A 288 -17.58 -9.42 10.14
N PRO A 289 -17.16 -9.52 11.41
CA PRO A 289 -17.95 -10.22 12.41
C PRO A 289 -19.37 -9.66 12.51
N LYS A 290 -20.36 -10.56 12.61
CA LYS A 290 -21.79 -10.20 12.57
C LYS A 290 -22.19 -9.14 13.60
N GLU A 291 -21.58 -9.18 14.79
CA GLU A 291 -21.84 -8.19 15.85
C GLU A 291 -21.33 -6.79 15.48
N ASN A 292 -20.14 -6.71 14.87
CA ASN A 292 -19.58 -5.45 14.37
C ASN A 292 -20.42 -4.87 13.24
N PHE A 293 -20.89 -5.71 12.31
CA PHE A 293 -21.83 -5.31 11.28
C PHE A 293 -23.11 -4.72 11.89
N ARG A 294 -23.70 -5.38 12.90
CA ARG A 294 -24.89 -4.88 13.60
C ARG A 294 -24.66 -3.51 14.24
N GLN A 295 -23.51 -3.30 14.88
CA GLN A 295 -23.14 -2.01 15.48
C GLN A 295 -23.03 -0.91 14.42
N LEU A 296 -22.37 -1.17 13.28
CA LEU A 296 -22.25 -0.23 12.17
C LEU A 296 -23.60 0.07 11.51
N LYS A 297 -24.43 -0.96 11.33
CA LYS A 297 -25.80 -0.83 10.82
C LYS A 297 -26.66 0.01 11.74
N PHE A 298 -26.57 -0.22 13.05
CA PHE A 298 -27.26 0.58 14.05
C PHE A 298 -26.87 2.06 13.96
N ILE A 299 -25.57 2.37 13.84
CA ILE A 299 -25.10 3.76 13.66
C ILE A 299 -25.66 4.36 12.36
N CYS A 300 -25.60 3.60 11.26
CA CYS A 300 -26.15 4.02 9.98
C CYS A 300 -27.65 4.33 10.08
N ASP A 301 -28.43 3.43 10.67
CA ASP A 301 -29.87 3.59 10.84
C ASP A 301 -30.18 4.79 11.76
N LEU A 302 -29.40 5.00 12.81
CA LEU A 302 -29.56 6.11 13.74
C LEU A 302 -29.26 7.48 13.11
N ILE A 303 -28.18 7.59 12.33
CA ILE A 303 -27.81 8.84 11.64
C ILE A 303 -28.85 9.20 10.58
N ASN A 304 -29.31 8.20 9.82
CA ASN A 304 -30.31 8.39 8.78
C ASN A 304 -31.75 8.48 9.32
N CYS A 305 -31.96 8.33 10.63
CA CYS A 305 -33.26 8.43 11.27
C CYS A 305 -33.79 9.87 11.25
N ASN A 306 -35.00 10.08 10.72
CA ASN A 306 -35.59 11.41 10.57
C ASN A 306 -36.85 11.64 11.44
N THR A 307 -37.35 10.60 12.12
CA THR A 307 -38.56 10.71 12.96
C THR A 307 -38.41 10.01 14.30
N GLN A 308 -39.18 10.43 15.32
CA GLN A 308 -39.22 9.77 16.62
C GLN A 308 -39.78 8.33 16.55
N ALA A 309 -40.68 8.06 15.60
CA ALA A 309 -41.23 6.72 15.40
C ALA A 309 -40.17 5.75 14.88
N ASP A 310 -39.32 6.19 13.94
CA ASP A 310 -38.19 5.41 13.45
C ASP A 310 -37.18 5.15 14.57
N LEU A 311 -36.89 6.16 15.38
CA LEU A 311 -36.00 6.02 16.53
C LEU A 311 -36.52 4.98 17.54
N ALA A 312 -37.82 5.01 17.83
CA ALA A 312 -38.45 4.02 18.72
C ALA A 312 -38.34 2.60 18.14
N ASN A 313 -38.49 2.45 16.82
CA ASN A 313 -38.29 1.15 16.15
C ASN A 313 -36.85 0.66 16.28
N ILE A 314 -35.86 1.54 16.07
CA ILE A 314 -34.43 1.24 16.25
C ILE A 314 -34.16 0.81 17.70
N TYR A 315 -34.68 1.54 18.69
CA TYR A 315 -34.54 1.18 20.11
C TYR A 315 -35.15 -0.18 20.43
N ASN A 316 -36.35 -0.47 19.92
CA ASN A 316 -37.04 -1.74 20.19
C ASN A 316 -36.28 -2.96 19.64
N GLN A 317 -35.51 -2.78 18.58
CA GLN A 317 -34.65 -3.84 18.03
C GLN A 317 -33.48 -4.20 18.98
N LEU A 318 -33.08 -3.30 19.89
CA LEU A 318 -31.99 -3.53 20.84
C LEU A 318 -32.34 -4.50 21.97
N HIS A 319 -33.63 -4.73 22.25
CA HIS A 319 -34.07 -5.52 23.40
C HIS A 319 -33.56 -6.97 23.43
N GLY A 320 -33.07 -7.50 22.31
CA GLY A 320 -32.45 -8.83 22.20
C GLY A 320 -30.92 -8.86 22.08
N GLU A 321 -30.23 -7.72 22.02
CA GLU A 321 -28.80 -7.66 21.68
C GLU A 321 -27.92 -7.24 22.88
N ASN A 322 -26.72 -7.82 22.99
CA ASN A 322 -25.76 -7.54 24.08
C ASN A 322 -24.83 -6.35 23.76
N ILE A 323 -25.40 -5.28 23.20
CA ILE A 323 -24.64 -4.15 22.65
C ILE A 323 -24.17 -3.14 23.72
N TYR A 324 -24.67 -3.26 24.95
CA TYR A 324 -24.38 -2.29 26.03
C TYR A 324 -23.01 -2.52 26.70
N ASN A 325 -22.21 -3.47 26.24
CA ASN A 325 -20.92 -3.84 26.85
C ASN A 325 -19.73 -3.44 25.97
N CYS A 326 -19.69 -2.18 25.54
CA CYS A 326 -18.53 -1.68 24.80
C CYS A 326 -17.39 -1.33 25.77
N GLU A 327 -16.44 -2.26 25.85
CA GLU A 327 -15.07 -2.14 26.37
C GLU A 327 -14.39 -0.79 26.08
N LEU A 328 -14.17 -0.60 24.79
CA LEU A 328 -13.34 0.44 24.22
C LEU A 328 -14.22 1.37 23.39
N PRO A 329 -13.75 2.59 23.06
CA PRO A 329 -14.44 3.47 22.13
C PRO A 329 -14.65 2.70 20.83
N LEU A 330 -15.87 2.79 20.28
CA LEU A 330 -16.28 1.94 19.16
C LEU A 330 -15.32 2.07 17.96
N GLU A 331 -14.84 3.28 17.70
CA GLU A 331 -13.89 3.57 16.62
C GLU A 331 -12.59 2.77 16.75
N THR A 332 -11.96 2.81 17.93
CA THR A 332 -10.72 2.08 18.24
C THR A 332 -10.94 0.57 18.12
N TYR A 333 -12.08 0.10 18.62
CA TYR A 333 -12.47 -1.30 18.52
C TYR A 333 -12.62 -1.73 17.05
N LEU A 334 -13.30 -0.94 16.22
CA LEU A 334 -13.47 -1.21 14.79
C LEU A 334 -12.14 -1.22 14.05
N ARG A 335 -11.24 -0.24 14.29
CA ARG A 335 -9.90 -0.22 13.68
C ARG A 335 -9.15 -1.53 13.92
N ARG A 336 -9.18 -2.05 15.15
CA ARG A 336 -8.55 -3.34 15.50
C ARG A 336 -9.17 -4.50 14.72
N ILE A 337 -10.50 -4.57 14.66
CA ILE A 337 -11.19 -5.64 13.92
C ILE A 337 -10.77 -5.60 12.45
N TYR A 338 -10.74 -4.42 11.83
CA TYR A 338 -10.30 -4.30 10.45
C TYR A 338 -8.82 -4.71 10.32
N ASN A 339 -7.92 -4.26 11.20
CA ASN A 339 -6.51 -4.65 11.17
C ASN A 339 -6.32 -6.18 11.27
N ASN A 340 -7.13 -6.84 12.09
CA ASN A 340 -7.12 -8.30 12.20
C ASN A 340 -7.62 -8.98 10.93
N LEU A 341 -8.68 -8.44 10.29
CA LEU A 341 -9.17 -8.95 9.01
C LEU A 341 -8.10 -8.84 7.92
N PHE A 342 -7.44 -7.69 7.82
CA PHE A 342 -6.35 -7.51 6.87
C PHE A 342 -5.14 -8.40 7.19
N SER A 343 -4.77 -8.56 8.46
CA SER A 343 -3.68 -9.47 8.84
C SER A 343 -4.00 -10.92 8.50
N ALA A 344 -5.27 -11.34 8.66
CA ALA A 344 -5.71 -12.70 8.35
C ALA A 344 -5.72 -13.01 6.85
N THR A 345 -5.80 -12.00 5.97
CA THR A 345 -5.75 -12.19 4.51
C THR A 345 -4.34 -12.16 3.93
N LEU A 346 -3.34 -11.76 4.72
CA LEU A 346 -1.95 -11.71 4.25
C LEU A 346 -1.37 -13.09 4.02
N TYR A 347 -0.55 -13.19 2.99
CA TYR A 347 0.19 -14.40 2.68
C TYR A 347 1.26 -14.67 3.73
N ASN A 348 1.19 -15.84 4.37
CA ASN A 348 2.21 -16.31 5.29
C ASN A 348 3.02 -17.46 4.67
N ALA A 349 4.25 -17.16 4.26
CA ALA A 349 5.14 -18.14 3.61
C ALA A 349 5.54 -19.32 4.51
N GLN A 350 5.45 -19.18 5.85
CA GLN A 350 5.96 -20.17 6.79
C GLN A 350 4.87 -21.08 7.40
N GLU A 351 3.59 -20.78 7.24
CA GLU A 351 2.50 -21.58 7.81
C GLU A 351 2.15 -22.82 6.97
N LYS A 352 2.30 -24.01 7.56
CA LYS A 352 2.09 -25.29 6.87
C LYS A 352 0.64 -25.81 6.93
N ASP A 353 -0.20 -25.27 7.80
CA ASP A 353 -1.47 -25.91 8.19
C ASP A 353 -2.74 -25.02 8.12
N GLN A 354 -2.65 -23.75 7.66
CA GLN A 354 -3.79 -22.84 7.59
C GLN A 354 -4.43 -22.73 6.19
N VAL A 355 -5.69 -22.28 6.12
CA VAL A 355 -6.45 -22.06 4.87
C VAL A 355 -5.80 -21.03 3.93
N PHE A 356 -5.03 -20.09 4.50
CA PHE A 356 -4.35 -18.99 3.80
C PHE A 356 -2.81 -19.15 3.73
N GLY A 357 -2.25 -20.13 4.42
CA GLY A 357 -0.88 -20.57 4.19
C GLY A 357 -0.77 -21.33 2.86
N PRO A 358 0.45 -21.60 2.34
CA PRO A 358 0.66 -22.42 1.16
C PRO A 358 0.12 -23.83 1.36
N LYS A 359 -1.19 -24.02 1.18
CA LYS A 359 -1.80 -25.33 1.09
C LYS A 359 -1.24 -26.03 -0.14
N GLU A 360 -0.47 -27.06 0.16
CA GLU A 360 0.08 -28.05 -0.76
C GLU A 360 1.32 -27.56 -1.55
N HIS A 361 2.47 -28.11 -1.18
CA HIS A 361 3.80 -27.73 -1.66
C HIS A 361 4.04 -28.08 -3.15
N ILE A 362 4.65 -27.14 -3.89
CA ILE A 362 5.98 -27.39 -4.46
C ILE A 362 6.87 -26.36 -3.76
N ALA A 363 7.55 -26.74 -2.68
CA ALA A 363 8.67 -25.94 -2.21
C ALA A 363 9.88 -26.36 -3.06
N SER A 364 10.36 -25.45 -3.92
CA SER A 364 11.66 -25.63 -4.55
C SER A 364 12.71 -24.90 -3.74
N LYS A 365 13.97 -25.22 -4.00
CA LYS A 365 15.12 -24.61 -3.35
C LYS A 365 16.07 -24.18 -4.45
N ASP A 366 16.67 -23.01 -4.29
CA ASP A 366 17.80 -22.59 -5.11
C ASP A 366 19.00 -22.29 -4.21
N ASN A 367 20.19 -22.54 -4.73
CA ASN A 367 21.43 -22.20 -4.05
C ASN A 367 21.98 -20.90 -4.65
N TYR A 368 22.12 -19.88 -3.79
CA TYR A 368 22.73 -18.62 -4.16
C TYR A 368 23.92 -18.36 -3.24
N ASN A 369 25.13 -18.28 -3.81
CA ASN A 369 26.38 -18.07 -3.08
C ASN A 369 26.59 -18.99 -1.87
N GLY A 370 26.18 -20.27 -1.99
CA GLY A 370 26.32 -21.26 -0.92
C GLY A 370 25.22 -21.19 0.14
N HIS A 371 24.16 -20.40 -0.05
CA HIS A 371 23.00 -20.33 0.83
C HIS A 371 21.77 -20.91 0.14
N GLU A 372 21.02 -21.73 0.87
CA GLU A 372 19.81 -22.38 0.35
C GLU A 372 18.59 -21.47 0.57
N VAL A 373 18.07 -20.90 -0.52
CA VAL A 373 16.85 -20.09 -0.48
C VAL A 373 15.64 -20.98 -0.73
N LYS A 374 14.70 -20.99 0.23
CA LYS A 374 13.42 -21.70 0.08
C LYS A 374 12.48 -20.87 -0.78
N MET A 375 11.95 -21.49 -1.83
CA MET A 375 11.00 -20.86 -2.74
C MET A 375 9.58 -21.38 -2.51
N TYR A 376 8.63 -20.45 -2.48
CA TYR A 376 7.21 -20.72 -2.27
C TYR A 376 6.39 -20.17 -3.43
N PHE A 377 5.37 -20.93 -3.83
CA PHE A 377 4.45 -20.56 -4.91
C PHE A 377 3.04 -20.54 -4.32
N PRO A 378 2.38 -19.38 -4.25
CA PRO A 378 1.02 -19.32 -3.76
C PRO A 378 0.05 -20.09 -4.68
N ARG A 379 -0.80 -20.94 -4.09
CA ARG A 379 -1.79 -21.76 -4.83
C ARG A 379 -3.24 -21.35 -4.55
N THR A 380 -3.47 -20.73 -3.40
CA THR A 380 -4.76 -20.21 -2.96
C THR A 380 -4.83 -18.71 -3.19
N LYS A 381 -5.97 -18.10 -2.89
CA LYS A 381 -6.08 -16.64 -2.85
C LYS A 381 -5.18 -16.07 -1.76
N PHE A 382 -4.55 -14.94 -2.04
CA PHE A 382 -3.66 -14.27 -1.11
C PHE A 382 -3.73 -12.76 -1.26
N SER A 383 -3.32 -12.07 -0.21
CA SER A 383 -2.98 -10.65 -0.23
C SER A 383 -1.55 -10.44 0.22
N PHE A 384 -0.96 -9.34 -0.22
CA PHE A 384 0.40 -8.98 0.14
C PHE A 384 0.43 -7.60 0.76
N MET A 385 1.17 -7.51 1.85
CA MET A 385 1.72 -6.27 2.32
C MET A 385 3.12 -6.15 1.75
N SER A 386 3.36 -5.14 0.92
CA SER A 386 4.60 -5.04 0.18
C SER A 386 5.20 -3.65 0.23
N HIS A 387 6.51 -3.59 0.11
CA HIS A 387 7.26 -2.36 -0.10
C HIS A 387 8.32 -2.63 -1.16
N VAL A 388 8.36 -1.77 -2.17
CA VAL A 388 9.30 -1.87 -3.27
C VAL A 388 10.59 -1.10 -2.93
N VAL A 389 11.75 -1.71 -3.15
CA VAL A 389 13.04 -1.04 -2.98
C VAL A 389 13.27 -0.06 -4.14
N GLY A 390 12.68 1.12 -4.12
CA GLY A 390 12.98 2.09 -5.18
C GLY A 390 12.24 3.40 -5.15
N PHE A 391 11.02 3.45 -4.62
CA PHE A 391 10.26 4.70 -4.57
C PHE A 391 10.78 5.72 -3.55
N CYS A 392 11.79 5.36 -2.74
CA CYS A 392 12.32 6.21 -1.66
C CYS A 392 13.85 6.08 -1.48
N SER A 393 14.60 5.62 -2.49
CA SER A 393 16.07 5.63 -2.42
C SER A 393 16.62 6.87 -3.13
N TYR A 394 17.59 7.55 -2.51
CA TYR A 394 18.25 8.79 -2.96
C TYR A 394 18.83 8.78 -4.39
N LYS A 395 18.89 7.64 -5.07
CA LYS A 395 19.27 7.48 -6.47
C LYS A 395 18.39 6.41 -7.11
N GLU A 396 17.57 6.82 -8.06
CA GLU A 396 16.57 5.98 -8.73
C GLU A 396 17.20 4.90 -9.64
N ASP A 397 18.51 4.89 -9.90
CA ASP A 397 19.10 4.05 -10.96
C ASP A 397 20.13 3.00 -10.51
N THR A 398 20.44 2.88 -9.21
CA THR A 398 21.47 1.93 -8.75
C THR A 398 20.87 0.72 -8.04
N ILE A 399 21.12 -0.47 -8.60
CA ILE A 399 20.92 -1.75 -7.92
C ILE A 399 21.82 -1.77 -6.68
N SER A 400 21.23 -1.95 -5.49
CA SER A 400 21.99 -2.03 -4.25
C SER A 400 22.95 -3.23 -4.26
N SER A 401 24.17 -3.01 -3.77
CA SER A 401 25.14 -4.09 -3.51
C SER A 401 24.89 -4.83 -2.20
N ASN A 402 24.03 -4.30 -1.32
CA ASN A 402 23.66 -4.90 -0.03
C ASN A 402 22.26 -4.41 0.41
N TYR A 403 21.25 -5.19 0.07
CA TYR A 403 19.84 -4.90 0.39
C TYR A 403 19.55 -4.90 1.88
N ALA A 404 20.15 -5.81 2.66
CA ALA A 404 19.93 -5.89 4.10
C ALA A 404 20.51 -4.67 4.83
N LYS A 405 21.73 -4.28 4.48
CA LYS A 405 22.36 -3.07 5.01
C LYS A 405 21.57 -1.83 4.61
N ASP A 406 21.22 -1.69 3.34
CA ASP A 406 20.41 -0.56 2.87
C ASP A 406 19.05 -0.50 3.55
N TRP A 407 18.44 -1.63 3.86
CA TRP A 407 17.19 -1.68 4.61
C TRP A 407 17.35 -1.21 6.06
N LEU A 408 18.37 -1.72 6.75
CA LEU A 408 18.61 -1.46 8.18
C LEU A 408 19.19 -0.06 8.43
N GLU A 409 20.04 0.43 7.54
CA GLU A 409 20.71 1.74 7.65
C GLU A 409 19.86 2.89 7.09
N ARG A 410 18.73 2.61 6.43
CA ARG A 410 17.80 3.67 6.03
C ARG A 410 17.46 4.49 7.29
N PRO A 411 17.76 5.79 7.32
CA PRO A 411 17.43 6.61 8.49
C PRO A 411 15.93 6.52 8.79
N GLN A 412 15.59 6.55 10.09
CA GLN A 412 14.26 6.96 10.54
C GLN A 412 14.20 8.47 10.32
N ILE A 413 13.90 8.90 9.10
CA ILE A 413 13.65 10.32 8.84
C ILE A 413 12.23 10.57 9.38
N GLN A 414 12.05 11.64 10.16
CA GLN A 414 10.72 12.10 10.63
C GLN A 414 9.68 12.13 9.50
N ASP A 415 10.16 12.25 8.25
CA ASP A 415 9.36 12.36 7.05
C ASP A 415 9.18 11.10 6.21
N HIS A 416 9.74 9.97 6.63
CA HIS A 416 9.39 8.69 6.04
C HIS A 416 8.38 7.98 6.92
N ILE A 417 7.12 8.33 6.72
CA ILE A 417 6.09 7.36 7.03
C ILE A 417 6.23 6.23 6.02
N VAL A 418 6.42 5.01 6.52
CA VAL A 418 6.79 3.90 5.64
C VAL A 418 5.54 3.40 4.93
N ALA A 419 5.33 3.86 3.69
CA ALA A 419 4.22 3.43 2.86
C ALA A 419 4.41 1.97 2.44
N CYS A 420 3.55 1.08 2.94
CA CYS A 420 3.37 -0.26 2.37
C CYS A 420 2.23 -0.18 1.36
N SER A 421 2.34 -0.89 0.25
CA SER A 421 1.19 -1.15 -0.60
C SER A 421 0.55 -2.47 -0.18
N TYR A 422 -0.71 -2.43 0.24
CA TYR A 422 -1.52 -3.64 0.28
C TYR A 422 -2.00 -3.94 -1.13
N SER A 423 -1.71 -5.14 -1.60
CA SER A 423 -2.02 -5.59 -2.96
C SER A 423 -2.69 -6.96 -2.87
N THR A 424 -3.87 -7.09 -3.46
CA THR A 424 -4.50 -8.40 -3.63
C THR A 424 -4.05 -9.03 -4.92
N GLU A 425 -4.29 -10.34 -5.05
CA GLU A 425 -3.96 -11.04 -6.29
C GLU A 425 -4.67 -10.46 -7.52
N GLU A 426 -5.86 -9.86 -7.36
CA GLU A 426 -6.57 -9.19 -8.46
C GLU A 426 -5.87 -7.91 -8.96
N ILE A 427 -5.01 -7.30 -8.15
CA ILE A 427 -4.31 -6.04 -8.50
C ILE A 427 -2.87 -6.29 -8.96
N LEU A 428 -2.32 -7.49 -8.71
CA LEU A 428 -0.95 -7.89 -9.10
C LEU A 428 -0.61 -7.72 -10.58
N GLY A 429 -1.62 -7.62 -11.45
CA GLY A 429 -1.43 -7.34 -12.88
C GLY A 429 -0.54 -6.12 -13.14
N SER A 430 -0.62 -5.09 -12.28
CA SER A 430 0.10 -3.81 -12.42
C SER A 430 1.52 -3.78 -11.85
N ILE A 431 1.95 -4.81 -11.11
CA ILE A 431 3.31 -4.85 -10.55
C ILE A 431 4.29 -5.21 -11.66
N GLY A 432 5.12 -4.25 -12.07
CA GLY A 432 6.09 -4.39 -13.16
C GLY A 432 7.53 -4.13 -12.73
N ASP A 433 7.90 -4.47 -11.49
CA ASP A 433 9.21 -4.08 -10.96
C ASP A 433 10.27 -5.19 -11.11
N ASN A 434 11.47 -4.78 -11.54
CA ASN A 434 12.68 -5.60 -11.65
C ASN A 434 13.50 -5.64 -10.34
N ARG A 435 12.94 -5.10 -9.25
CA ARG A 435 13.59 -5.00 -7.95
C ARG A 435 12.97 -5.94 -6.92
N PRO A 436 13.73 -6.30 -5.87
CA PRO A 436 13.18 -7.07 -4.76
C PRO A 436 12.01 -6.33 -4.13
N ILE A 437 10.90 -7.05 -3.99
CA ILE A 437 9.73 -6.56 -3.27
C ILE A 437 9.78 -7.16 -1.87
N PHE A 438 9.81 -6.32 -0.87
CA PHE A 438 9.87 -6.71 0.53
C PHE A 438 8.45 -6.88 1.07
N CYS A 439 8.16 -8.07 1.59
CA CYS A 439 6.82 -8.40 2.02
C CYS A 439 6.74 -8.80 3.49
N PHE A 440 5.55 -8.63 4.06
CA PHE A 440 5.25 -8.87 5.46
C PHE A 440 4.02 -9.76 5.58
N ASP A 441 4.05 -10.66 6.56
CA ASP A 441 3.01 -11.67 6.81
C ASP A 441 1.96 -11.25 7.84
N ASN A 442 2.12 -10.08 8.47
CA ASN A 442 1.14 -9.49 9.37
C ASN A 442 1.30 -7.96 9.42
N PHE A 443 0.23 -7.27 9.82
CA PHE A 443 0.30 -5.87 10.20
C PHE A 443 0.92 -5.75 11.58
N GLU A 444 1.61 -4.63 11.83
CA GLU A 444 1.87 -4.23 13.20
C GLU A 444 0.54 -3.79 13.85
N GLY A 445 0.31 -4.21 15.10
CA GLY A 445 -0.96 -3.91 15.74
C GLY A 445 -1.12 -2.42 16.02
N GLY A 446 -2.29 -1.88 15.69
CA GLY A 446 -2.59 -0.44 15.79
C GLY A 446 -2.12 0.41 14.61
N ALA A 447 -1.46 -0.17 13.60
CA ALA A 447 -0.78 0.60 12.56
C ALA A 447 -1.67 1.12 11.42
N MET A 448 -2.93 0.67 11.26
CA MET A 448 -3.79 1.17 10.17
C MET A 448 -4.25 2.62 10.43
N THR A 449 -3.44 3.60 10.03
CA THR A 449 -3.73 5.03 10.22
C THR A 449 -4.34 5.75 9.02
N ALA A 450 -4.52 5.11 7.86
CA ALA A 450 -5.39 5.59 6.77
C ALA A 450 -5.34 4.61 5.59
N MET A 451 -6.44 4.54 4.83
CA MET A 451 -6.46 3.98 3.47
C MET A 451 -6.82 5.12 2.51
N SER A 452 -5.84 5.73 1.85
CA SER A 452 -6.07 6.78 0.85
C SER A 452 -5.03 6.74 -0.28
N TYR A 453 -5.40 7.33 -1.41
CA TYR A 453 -4.54 7.54 -2.59
C TYR A 453 -3.66 8.80 -2.43
N THR A 454 -3.22 9.11 -1.21
CA THR A 454 -2.57 10.40 -0.92
C THR A 454 -1.52 10.24 0.15
N ASP A 455 -0.33 10.74 -0.17
CA ASP A 455 0.83 10.85 0.70
C ASP A 455 0.47 11.65 1.96
N ILE A 456 0.87 11.15 3.11
CA ILE A 456 0.60 11.75 4.40
C ILE A 456 1.89 12.45 4.82
N ASP A 457 2.05 13.69 4.35
CA ASP A 457 3.21 14.50 4.74
C ASP A 457 3.26 14.69 6.27
N SER A 458 4.44 14.40 6.78
CA SER A 458 4.88 14.13 8.15
C SER A 458 5.08 15.31 9.08
N ILE A 459 4.78 16.54 8.68
CA ILE A 459 5.05 17.71 9.55
C ILE A 459 3.92 17.90 10.59
N GLY A 460 2.69 17.48 10.29
CA GLY A 460 1.55 17.62 11.20
C GLY A 460 1.37 16.48 12.22
N ALA A 461 2.05 15.34 12.01
CA ALA A 461 1.84 14.11 12.77
C ALA A 461 2.61 14.06 14.10
N SER A 462 3.75 14.75 14.18
CA SER A 462 4.70 14.63 15.29
C SER A 462 4.27 15.36 16.57
N GLN A 463 3.18 16.15 16.54
CA GLN A 463 2.84 17.03 17.66
C GLN A 463 1.69 16.54 18.55
N LEU A 464 0.98 15.45 18.24
CA LEU A 464 -0.17 15.05 19.05
C LEU A 464 -0.30 13.53 19.12
N TYR A 465 -0.49 13.01 20.34
CA TYR A 465 -0.96 11.64 20.67
C TYR A 465 -2.30 11.29 19.98
N ASN A 466 -2.91 12.25 19.29
CA ASN A 466 -4.15 12.19 18.49
C ASN A 466 -3.91 11.85 17.00
N SER A 467 -2.68 11.49 16.63
CA SER A 467 -2.17 11.54 15.24
C SER A 467 -3.08 10.83 14.23
N GLY A 468 -3.66 9.67 14.51
CA GLY A 468 -4.50 8.95 13.54
C GLY A 468 -5.73 9.75 13.06
N ARG A 469 -6.50 10.35 13.97
CA ARG A 469 -7.76 11.05 13.63
C ARG A 469 -7.51 12.46 13.12
N THR A 470 -6.61 13.22 13.77
CA THR A 470 -6.31 14.60 13.36
C THR A 470 -5.64 14.66 11.99
N ILE A 471 -4.76 13.71 11.67
CA ILE A 471 -4.16 13.57 10.33
C ILE A 471 -5.24 13.23 9.28
N GLN A 472 -6.18 12.35 9.61
CA GLN A 472 -7.28 12.00 8.71
C GLN A 472 -8.24 13.16 8.45
N GLU A 473 -8.54 13.94 9.49
CA GLU A 473 -9.37 15.15 9.39
C GLU A 473 -8.66 16.24 8.57
N SER A 474 -7.34 16.43 8.73
CA SER A 474 -6.55 17.36 7.89
C SER A 474 -6.45 16.91 6.43
N ASN A 475 -6.50 15.59 6.16
CA ASN A 475 -6.56 15.02 4.81
C ASN A 475 -7.95 15.09 4.17
N HIS A 476 -8.81 15.99 4.63
CA HIS A 476 -10.12 16.31 4.07
C HIS A 476 -11.05 15.09 3.89
N LYS A 477 -11.06 14.15 4.84
CA LYS A 477 -11.96 12.96 4.82
C LYS A 477 -11.74 11.97 3.67
N ARG A 478 -10.55 11.93 3.07
CA ARG A 478 -10.24 11.03 1.93
C ARG A 478 -9.92 9.58 2.35
N ALA A 479 -9.62 9.34 3.62
CA ALA A 479 -9.14 8.05 4.13
C ALA A 479 -10.28 7.16 4.63
N LYS A 480 -10.62 6.12 3.88
CA LYS A 480 -11.85 5.32 4.07
C LYS A 480 -11.55 3.87 4.45
N TYR A 481 -12.18 3.33 5.49
CA TYR A 481 -11.99 1.92 5.88
C TYR A 481 -12.86 0.99 5.03
N TYR A 482 -12.22 -0.04 4.49
CA TYR A 482 -12.89 -1.12 3.80
C TYR A 482 -12.47 -2.44 4.43
N VAL A 483 -13.37 -3.40 4.52
CA VAL A 483 -12.96 -4.79 4.76
C VAL A 483 -12.18 -5.30 3.53
N PRO A 484 -11.23 -6.24 3.67
CA PRO A 484 -10.40 -6.72 2.58
C PRO A 484 -11.13 -7.04 1.26
N SER A 485 -12.31 -7.67 1.30
CA SER A 485 -13.11 -8.01 0.11
C SER A 485 -13.62 -6.77 -0.64
N GLU A 486 -14.14 -5.77 0.07
CA GLU A 486 -14.61 -4.51 -0.51
C GLU A 486 -13.44 -3.62 -0.95
N PHE A 487 -12.34 -3.65 -0.18
CA PHE A 487 -11.12 -2.96 -0.53
C PHE A 487 -10.63 -3.39 -1.91
N SER A 488 -10.54 -4.70 -2.13
CA SER A 488 -10.12 -5.30 -3.41
C SER A 488 -10.96 -4.76 -4.57
N LYS A 489 -12.29 -4.69 -4.41
CA LYS A 489 -13.19 -4.15 -5.44
C LYS A 489 -12.91 -2.69 -5.75
N VAL A 490 -12.73 -1.85 -4.72
CA VAL A 490 -12.43 -0.41 -4.88
C VAL A 490 -11.11 -0.22 -5.61
N MET A 491 -10.10 -1.01 -5.23
CA MET A 491 -8.76 -0.91 -5.80
C MET A 491 -8.71 -1.33 -7.27
N VAL A 492 -9.38 -2.43 -7.63
CA VAL A 492 -9.46 -2.87 -9.02
C VAL A 492 -10.17 -1.81 -9.87
N LYS A 493 -11.28 -1.22 -9.38
CA LYS A 493 -12.02 -0.16 -10.09
C LYS A 493 -11.19 1.09 -10.35
N LYS A 494 -10.35 1.49 -9.39
CA LYS A 494 -9.54 2.72 -9.49
C LYS A 494 -8.23 2.55 -10.26
N GLY A 495 -7.90 1.34 -10.69
CA GLY A 495 -6.80 1.12 -11.62
C GLY A 495 -5.41 0.91 -11.00
N GLY A 496 -5.30 0.80 -9.67
CA GLY A 496 -4.11 0.28 -8.98
C GLY A 496 -3.42 1.25 -7.98
N TYR A 497 -2.83 0.62 -6.94
CA TYR A 497 -2.08 1.13 -5.78
C TYR A 497 -2.87 1.84 -4.67
N SER A 498 -2.91 1.19 -3.52
CA SER A 498 -3.30 1.77 -2.24
C SER A 498 -2.11 1.72 -1.32
N GLU A 499 -1.75 2.87 -0.80
CA GLU A 499 -0.76 2.98 0.25
C GLU A 499 -1.49 2.82 1.59
N LEU A 500 -1.11 1.78 2.31
CA LEU A 500 -1.37 1.65 3.73
C LEU A 500 -0.14 2.17 4.45
N LEU A 501 -0.35 3.27 5.15
CA LEU A 501 0.64 3.91 5.98
C LEU A 501 0.93 3.03 7.20
N LEU A 502 2.16 2.56 7.39
CA LEU A 502 2.50 1.70 8.53
C LEU A 502 3.78 2.16 9.22
N GLU A 503 3.69 2.39 10.54
CA GLU A 503 4.86 2.45 11.40
C GLU A 503 5.46 1.04 11.53
N ARG A 504 6.80 0.93 11.53
CA ARG A 504 7.51 -0.36 11.59
C ARG A 504 8.42 -0.46 12.81
N ARG A 505 8.10 -1.34 13.76
CA ARG A 505 8.89 -1.70 14.95
C ARG A 505 8.94 -3.22 15.12
N ASP A 506 10.14 -3.78 15.27
CA ASP A 506 10.31 -5.17 15.71
C ASP A 506 9.97 -5.27 17.21
N SER A 507 8.70 -5.55 17.50
CA SER A 507 8.22 -5.67 18.87
C SER A 507 8.57 -7.01 19.55
N LYS A 508 9.25 -7.93 18.84
CA LYS A 508 9.65 -9.24 19.38
C LYS A 508 11.02 -9.21 20.07
N ASN A 509 11.87 -8.23 19.75
CA ASN A 509 13.19 -8.10 20.35
C ASN A 509 13.29 -6.82 21.19
N GLU A 510 13.20 -6.97 22.52
CA GLU A 510 13.24 -5.90 23.52
C GLU A 510 14.59 -5.12 23.58
N GLN A 511 15.57 -5.47 22.74
CA GLN A 511 16.93 -4.93 22.77
C GLN A 511 17.46 -4.42 21.42
N SER A 512 16.73 -4.58 20.31
CA SER A 512 17.20 -4.11 19.00
C SER A 512 16.22 -3.12 18.38
N LEU A 513 16.62 -1.85 18.35
CA LEU A 513 15.95 -0.75 17.63
C LEU A 513 16.18 -0.84 16.12
N THR A 514 15.98 -2.03 15.56
CA THR A 514 16.15 -2.29 14.14
C THR A 514 14.78 -2.29 13.47
N LYS A 515 14.71 -1.68 12.28
CA LYS A 515 13.57 -1.85 11.37
C LYS A 515 13.25 -3.33 11.25
N ARG A 516 11.97 -3.68 11.36
CA ARG A 516 11.52 -5.07 11.18
C ARG A 516 12.04 -5.61 9.85
N ALA A 517 12.71 -6.76 9.88
CA ALA A 517 13.12 -7.44 8.66
C ALA A 517 11.88 -7.90 7.86
N PRO A 518 11.92 -7.87 6.52
CA PRO A 518 10.86 -8.47 5.72
C PRO A 518 10.66 -9.93 6.09
N SER A 519 9.43 -10.41 6.01
CA SER A 519 9.09 -11.81 6.32
C SER A 519 9.43 -12.73 5.16
N TYR A 520 9.40 -12.20 3.93
CA TYR A 520 9.83 -12.86 2.71
C TYR A 520 10.09 -11.82 1.60
N ILE A 521 10.82 -12.24 0.57
CA ILE A 521 10.97 -11.49 -0.67
C ILE A 521 9.91 -11.97 -1.66
N MET A 522 9.31 -11.09 -2.44
CA MET A 522 8.42 -11.46 -3.54
C MET A 522 9.07 -11.15 -4.89
N THR A 523 8.97 -12.11 -5.82
CA THR A 523 9.29 -11.92 -7.24
C THR A 523 8.05 -12.25 -8.07
N VAL A 524 7.81 -11.46 -9.12
CA VAL A 524 6.64 -11.61 -9.99
C VAL A 524 7.13 -11.95 -11.39
N VAL A 525 6.68 -13.09 -11.93
CA VAL A 525 7.07 -13.59 -13.25
C VAL A 525 5.87 -13.67 -14.19
N PRO A 526 6.05 -13.43 -15.50
CA PRO A 526 4.93 -13.49 -16.45
C PRO A 526 4.30 -14.88 -16.57
N SER A 527 5.11 -15.94 -16.54
CA SER A 527 4.67 -17.34 -16.64
C SER A 527 5.80 -18.29 -16.25
N LEU A 528 5.51 -19.33 -15.45
CA LEU A 528 6.47 -20.41 -15.17
C LEU A 528 6.44 -21.54 -16.22
N ARG A 529 5.49 -21.53 -17.17
CA ARG A 529 5.33 -22.62 -18.15
C ARG A 529 6.41 -22.66 -19.23
N ASN A 530 7.04 -21.53 -19.54
CA ASN A 530 7.94 -21.38 -20.70
C ASN A 530 9.44 -21.55 -20.38
N GLY A 531 9.78 -22.15 -19.24
CA GLY A 531 11.14 -22.26 -18.74
C GLY A 531 11.25 -21.52 -17.42
N ALA A 532 11.64 -22.28 -16.39
CA ALA A 532 11.70 -21.89 -14.98
C ALA A 532 12.53 -20.62 -14.75
N LEU A 533 12.43 -20.06 -13.54
CA LEU A 533 13.33 -19.03 -13.01
C LEU A 533 14.77 -19.34 -13.46
N THR A 534 15.25 -18.61 -14.47
CA THR A 534 16.51 -18.93 -15.16
C THR A 534 17.58 -18.00 -14.61
N ARG A 535 18.73 -18.56 -14.25
CA ARG A 535 19.89 -17.78 -13.79
C ARG A 535 20.51 -17.04 -14.97
N LEU A 536 21.09 -15.88 -14.68
CA LEU A 536 21.66 -15.02 -15.71
C LEU A 536 22.81 -15.74 -16.43
N ASP A 537 23.61 -16.51 -15.70
CA ASP A 537 24.69 -17.33 -16.25
C ASP A 537 24.21 -18.35 -17.29
N THR A 538 23.07 -19.02 -17.05
CA THR A 538 22.50 -19.98 -18.01
C THR A 538 22.06 -19.29 -19.30
N ILE A 539 21.61 -18.03 -19.23
CA ILE A 539 21.29 -17.25 -20.43
C ILE A 539 22.59 -16.84 -21.14
N PHE A 540 23.63 -16.43 -20.41
CA PHE A 540 24.92 -16.10 -21.00
C PHE A 540 25.68 -17.30 -21.57
N GLU A 541 25.42 -18.53 -21.11
CA GLU A 541 25.89 -19.74 -21.77
C GLU A 541 25.26 -19.90 -23.16
N GLN A 542 23.95 -19.64 -23.28
CA GLN A 542 23.25 -19.63 -24.58
C GLN A 542 23.71 -18.48 -25.47
N LEU A 543 24.12 -17.37 -24.87
CA LEU A 543 24.63 -16.17 -25.54
C LEU A 543 26.16 -16.06 -25.35
N SER A 544 26.88 -17.18 -25.49
CA SER A 544 28.31 -17.26 -25.20
C SER A 544 29.19 -16.36 -26.08
N PHE A 545 28.65 -15.88 -27.20
CA PHE A 545 29.30 -14.91 -28.09
C PHE A 545 29.34 -13.47 -27.53
N ILE A 546 28.52 -13.14 -26.51
CA ILE A 546 28.54 -11.82 -25.88
C ILE A 546 29.84 -11.66 -25.09
N ALA A 547 30.55 -10.56 -25.31
CA ALA A 547 31.80 -10.25 -24.62
C ALA A 547 31.60 -10.08 -23.10
N GLN A 548 32.59 -10.46 -22.31
CA GLN A 548 32.50 -10.43 -20.84
C GLN A 548 32.21 -9.02 -20.30
N GLU A 549 32.79 -7.97 -20.90
CA GLU A 549 32.54 -6.59 -20.52
C GLU A 549 31.07 -6.17 -20.72
N ASP A 550 30.44 -6.63 -21.80
CA ASP A 550 29.04 -6.36 -22.07
C ASP A 550 28.12 -7.20 -21.18
N ARG A 551 28.53 -8.42 -20.79
CA ARG A 551 27.79 -9.21 -19.78
C ARG A 551 27.71 -8.48 -18.45
N ILE A 552 28.83 -7.88 -18.00
CA ILE A 552 28.87 -7.07 -16.78
C ILE A 552 27.92 -5.88 -16.92
N LYS A 553 28.01 -5.11 -18.02
CA LYS A 553 27.11 -3.97 -18.28
C LYS A 553 25.64 -4.39 -18.27
N ILE A 554 25.32 -5.51 -18.94
CA ILE A 554 23.95 -6.06 -19.01
C ILE A 554 23.44 -6.41 -17.61
N SER A 555 24.27 -7.04 -16.76
CA SER A 555 23.89 -7.43 -15.39
C SER A 555 23.55 -6.26 -14.47
N GLU A 556 24.01 -5.05 -14.80
CA GLU A 556 23.76 -3.82 -14.05
C GLU A 556 22.52 -3.05 -14.56
N GLN A 557 21.88 -3.50 -15.65
CA GLN A 557 20.73 -2.79 -16.23
C GLN A 557 19.41 -3.11 -15.52
N SER A 558 18.51 -2.13 -15.52
CA SER A 558 17.14 -2.22 -14.99
C SER A 558 16.05 -2.07 -16.07
N SER A 559 16.45 -1.92 -17.33
CA SER A 559 15.57 -1.58 -18.47
C SER A 559 15.74 -2.57 -19.64
N GLU A 560 14.62 -3.07 -20.17
CA GLU A 560 14.58 -3.91 -21.38
C GLU A 560 15.23 -3.20 -22.56
N ILE A 561 14.96 -1.90 -22.73
CA ILE A 561 15.44 -1.08 -23.86
C ILE A 561 16.97 -0.94 -23.82
N GLU A 562 17.56 -0.77 -22.64
CA GLU A 562 19.02 -0.67 -22.50
C GLU A 562 19.69 -2.01 -22.78
N ILE A 563 19.09 -3.12 -22.36
CA ILE A 563 19.57 -4.47 -22.70
C ILE A 563 19.47 -4.69 -24.21
N GLU A 564 18.36 -4.32 -24.85
CA GLU A 564 18.19 -4.40 -26.31
C GLU A 564 19.27 -3.62 -27.06
N LYS A 565 19.58 -2.39 -26.63
CA LYS A 565 20.66 -1.58 -27.23
C LYS A 565 22.00 -2.31 -27.21
N ILE A 566 22.34 -2.97 -26.11
CA ILE A 566 23.60 -3.73 -25.99
C ILE A 566 23.54 -4.99 -26.88
N LEU A 567 22.43 -5.72 -26.89
CA LEU A 567 22.27 -6.93 -27.72
C LEU A 567 22.30 -6.61 -29.23
N ASN A 568 21.84 -5.42 -29.64
CA ASN A 568 21.89 -4.97 -31.03
C ASN A 568 23.34 -4.82 -31.56
N ASN A 569 24.35 -4.69 -30.71
CA ASN A 569 25.76 -4.75 -31.14
C ASN A 569 26.14 -6.11 -31.75
N TYR A 570 25.32 -7.14 -31.52
CA TYR A 570 25.50 -8.51 -32.00
C TYR A 570 24.45 -8.91 -33.05
N ASN A 571 23.81 -7.94 -33.72
CA ASN A 571 22.69 -8.16 -34.63
C ASN A 571 22.98 -9.15 -35.78
N ASP A 572 24.22 -9.17 -36.29
CA ASP A 572 24.63 -10.10 -37.35
C ASP A 572 24.52 -11.56 -36.90
N ILE A 573 24.93 -11.85 -35.66
CA ILE A 573 24.84 -13.18 -35.05
C ILE A 573 23.37 -13.53 -34.78
N PHE A 574 22.59 -12.59 -34.24
CA PHE A 574 21.16 -12.82 -34.01
C PHE A 574 20.38 -13.08 -35.31
N THR A 575 20.75 -12.43 -36.40
CA THR A 575 20.14 -12.65 -37.72
C THR A 575 20.37 -14.08 -38.20
N TRP A 576 21.59 -14.60 -38.04
CA TRP A 576 21.89 -15.99 -38.33
C TRP A 576 21.07 -16.97 -37.46
N TYR A 577 21.00 -16.73 -36.14
CA TYR A 577 20.18 -17.54 -35.22
C TYR A 577 18.68 -17.48 -35.52
N ALA A 578 18.18 -16.33 -35.98
CA ALA A 578 16.79 -16.11 -36.30
C ALA A 578 16.37 -16.90 -37.56
N GLN A 579 17.26 -16.93 -38.56
CA GLN A 579 17.10 -17.74 -39.77
C GLN A 579 17.03 -19.24 -39.47
N GLU A 580 17.89 -19.77 -38.59
CA GLU A 580 17.83 -21.18 -38.20
C GLU A 580 16.53 -21.57 -37.48
N LYS A 581 15.86 -20.60 -36.84
CA LYS A 581 14.65 -20.85 -36.03
C LYS A 581 13.34 -20.43 -36.70
N ASP A 582 13.39 -19.97 -37.94
CA ASP A 582 12.26 -19.36 -38.67
C ASP A 582 11.57 -18.27 -37.84
N ARG A 583 12.38 -17.33 -37.32
CA ARG A 583 11.92 -16.20 -36.51
C ARG A 583 12.46 -14.90 -37.05
N ASP A 584 11.75 -13.82 -36.74
CA ASP A 584 12.24 -12.46 -36.97
C ASP A 584 13.34 -12.09 -35.95
N THR A 585 14.42 -11.47 -36.45
CA THR A 585 15.59 -11.08 -35.64
C THR A 585 15.21 -10.13 -34.51
N SER A 586 14.39 -9.11 -34.79
CA SER A 586 13.99 -8.12 -33.79
C SER A 586 13.16 -8.77 -32.67
N THR A 587 12.31 -9.73 -33.04
CA THR A 587 11.52 -10.54 -32.11
C THR A 587 12.41 -11.44 -31.26
N LEU A 588 13.48 -11.99 -31.83
CA LEU A 588 14.44 -12.84 -31.12
C LEU A 588 15.25 -12.04 -30.08
N ILE A 589 15.79 -10.88 -30.48
CA ILE A 589 16.55 -9.97 -29.59
C ILE A 589 15.66 -9.56 -28.42
N ARG A 590 14.45 -9.07 -28.70
CA ARG A 590 13.47 -8.68 -27.67
C ARG A 590 13.14 -9.82 -26.70
N ASN A 591 12.99 -11.05 -27.21
CA ASN A 591 12.73 -12.20 -26.35
C ASN A 591 13.90 -12.47 -25.39
N TYR A 592 15.15 -12.30 -25.83
CA TYR A 592 16.31 -12.44 -24.96
C TYR A 592 16.44 -11.27 -23.99
N SER A 593 16.20 -10.03 -24.41
CA SER A 593 16.21 -8.87 -23.51
C SER A 593 15.23 -9.03 -22.35
N ASN A 594 13.99 -9.47 -22.65
CA ASN A 594 13.00 -9.78 -21.62
C ASN A 594 13.44 -10.90 -20.68
N LYS A 595 14.03 -11.98 -21.22
CA LYS A 595 14.54 -13.10 -20.40
C LYS A 595 15.69 -12.66 -19.49
N ILE A 596 16.61 -11.86 -20.01
CA ILE A 596 17.75 -11.34 -19.24
C ILE A 596 17.25 -10.43 -18.12
N LEU A 597 16.33 -9.51 -18.41
CA LEU A 597 15.75 -8.62 -17.40
C LEU A 597 15.05 -9.40 -16.27
N GLN A 598 14.31 -10.45 -16.62
CA GLN A 598 13.69 -11.35 -15.63
C GLN A 598 14.73 -12.11 -14.80
N ALA A 599 15.81 -12.57 -15.41
CA ALA A 599 16.89 -13.24 -14.71
C ALA A 599 17.63 -12.30 -13.73
N ILE A 600 17.88 -11.06 -14.12
CA ILE A 600 18.46 -10.02 -13.25
C ILE A 600 17.53 -9.78 -12.04
N SER A 601 16.23 -9.61 -12.28
CA SER A 601 15.24 -9.45 -11.20
C SER A 601 15.22 -10.65 -10.25
N TYR A 602 15.27 -11.87 -10.79
CA TYR A 602 15.31 -13.09 -10.01
C TYR A 602 16.58 -13.18 -9.14
N GLU A 603 17.75 -12.89 -9.71
CA GLU A 603 19.02 -12.91 -8.96
C GLU A 603 19.08 -11.84 -7.88
N ASN A 604 18.56 -10.65 -8.15
CA ASN A 604 18.41 -9.60 -7.13
C ASN A 604 17.53 -10.07 -5.97
N CYS A 605 16.42 -10.77 -6.27
CA CYS A 605 15.54 -11.34 -5.25
C CYS A 605 16.21 -12.46 -4.44
N LEU A 606 16.97 -13.34 -5.10
CA LEU A 606 17.76 -14.38 -4.43
C LEU A 606 18.83 -13.77 -3.51
N ARG A 607 19.55 -12.74 -3.99
CA ARG A 607 20.53 -12.01 -3.19
C ARG A 607 19.87 -11.40 -1.95
N ALA A 608 18.77 -10.65 -2.13
CA ALA A 608 18.04 -10.06 -1.00
C ALA A 608 17.55 -11.14 -0.01
N ALA A 609 16.94 -12.22 -0.50
CA ALA A 609 16.44 -13.31 0.35
C ALA A 609 17.57 -13.95 1.16
N THR A 610 18.74 -14.11 0.54
CA THR A 610 19.97 -14.63 1.15
C THR A 610 20.50 -13.72 2.25
N GLU A 611 20.60 -12.42 1.99
CA GLU A 611 21.11 -11.43 2.95
C GLU A 611 20.25 -11.32 4.21
N PHE A 612 18.92 -11.47 4.09
CA PHE A 612 18.01 -11.49 5.22
C PHE A 612 17.79 -12.89 5.83
N ASN A 613 18.26 -13.95 5.16
CA ASN A 613 17.97 -15.34 5.50
C ASN A 613 16.46 -15.64 5.62
N ILE A 614 15.69 -15.21 4.61
CA ILE A 614 14.23 -15.36 4.52
C ILE A 614 13.84 -16.04 3.20
N PRO A 615 12.61 -16.58 3.09
CA PRO A 615 12.20 -17.24 1.87
C PRO A 615 11.86 -16.28 0.72
N LEU A 616 11.83 -16.83 -0.49
CA LEU A 616 11.38 -16.17 -1.72
C LEU A 616 9.99 -16.68 -2.12
N VAL A 617 9.06 -15.76 -2.38
CA VAL A 617 7.71 -16.05 -2.88
C VAL A 617 7.67 -15.69 -4.36
N VAL A 618 7.26 -16.64 -5.20
CA VAL A 618 7.25 -16.51 -6.65
C VAL A 618 5.81 -16.47 -7.14
N ILE A 619 5.45 -15.36 -7.79
CA ILE A 619 4.11 -15.11 -8.32
C ILE A 619 4.09 -15.36 -9.82
N ASP A 620 3.37 -16.39 -10.26
CA ASP A 620 3.10 -16.65 -11.66
C ASP A 620 1.84 -15.89 -12.10
N LYS A 621 2.01 -14.78 -12.84
CA LYS A 621 0.88 -13.95 -13.31
C LYS A 621 -0.09 -14.75 -14.17
N GLU A 622 0.39 -15.62 -15.04
CA GLU A 622 -0.48 -16.43 -15.91
C GLU A 622 -1.34 -17.40 -15.10
N ASN A 623 -0.75 -18.04 -14.08
CA ASN A 623 -1.49 -18.93 -13.18
C ASN A 623 -2.53 -18.18 -12.35
N VAL A 624 -2.16 -17.02 -11.79
CA VAL A 624 -3.09 -16.16 -11.04
C VAL A 624 -4.25 -15.72 -11.92
N PHE A 625 -3.98 -15.26 -13.15
CA PHE A 625 -5.04 -14.87 -14.10
C PHE A 625 -6.02 -16.01 -14.35
N ARG A 626 -5.49 -17.21 -14.63
CA ARG A 626 -6.31 -18.40 -14.89
C ARG A 626 -7.20 -18.72 -13.69
N ARG A 627 -6.68 -18.69 -12.47
CA ARG A 627 -7.46 -18.92 -11.25
C ARG A 627 -8.59 -17.90 -11.07
N ILE A 628 -8.30 -16.61 -11.30
CA ILE A 628 -9.32 -15.56 -11.22
C ILE A 628 -10.42 -15.83 -12.25
N LEU A 629 -10.05 -16.16 -13.49
CA LEU A 629 -10.98 -16.47 -14.57
C LEU A 629 -11.83 -17.72 -14.27
N ASP A 630 -11.21 -18.77 -13.74
CA ASP A 630 -11.89 -20.02 -13.39
C ASP A 630 -12.95 -19.80 -12.30
N SER A 631 -12.72 -18.84 -11.39
CA SER A 631 -13.67 -18.47 -10.33
C SER A 631 -14.91 -17.71 -10.82
N LYS A 632 -14.94 -17.28 -12.08
CA LYS A 632 -16.06 -16.50 -12.63
C LYS A 632 -17.17 -17.43 -13.13
N THR A 633 -18.31 -17.37 -12.45
CA THR A 633 -19.49 -18.20 -12.77
C THR A 633 -20.27 -17.70 -13.99
N GLN A 634 -20.05 -16.46 -14.44
CA GLN A 634 -20.75 -15.86 -15.57
C GLN A 634 -20.26 -16.34 -16.95
N TYR A 635 -19.08 -16.95 -17.02
CA TYR A 635 -18.50 -17.46 -18.27
C TYR A 635 -18.56 -18.99 -18.32
N ASP A 636 -18.93 -19.54 -19.47
CA ASP A 636 -18.76 -20.97 -19.73
C ASP A 636 -17.30 -21.34 -20.03
N GLU A 637 -16.99 -22.64 -20.00
CA GLU A 637 -15.62 -23.14 -20.19
C GLU A 637 -15.02 -22.77 -21.57
N THR A 638 -15.85 -22.71 -22.61
CA THR A 638 -15.42 -22.30 -23.96
C THR A 638 -15.00 -20.83 -23.98
N THR A 639 -15.76 -19.97 -23.31
CA THR A 639 -15.51 -18.53 -23.20
C THR A 639 -14.28 -18.28 -22.34
N LYS A 640 -14.14 -18.97 -21.20
CA LYS A 640 -12.93 -18.93 -20.37
C LYS A 640 -11.69 -19.31 -21.18
N ALA A 641 -11.74 -20.39 -21.96
CA ALA A 641 -10.62 -20.80 -22.80
C ALA A 641 -10.26 -19.73 -23.85
N ARG A 642 -11.26 -19.07 -24.47
CA ARG A 642 -11.03 -17.97 -25.41
C ARG A 642 -10.39 -16.75 -24.75
N ILE A 643 -10.91 -16.33 -23.59
CA ILE A 643 -10.34 -15.21 -22.81
C ILE A 643 -8.89 -15.50 -22.45
N TYR A 644 -8.62 -16.69 -21.94
CA TYR A 644 -7.29 -17.11 -21.55
C TYR A 644 -6.32 -17.15 -22.74
N ASN A 645 -6.71 -17.74 -23.87
CA ASN A 645 -5.89 -17.80 -25.07
C ASN A 645 -5.57 -16.39 -25.62
N TYR A 646 -6.53 -15.46 -25.57
CA TYR A 646 -6.28 -14.07 -25.94
C TYR A 646 -5.35 -13.37 -24.96
N TYR A 647 -5.54 -13.55 -23.65
CA TYR A 647 -4.67 -12.99 -22.61
C TYR A 647 -3.21 -13.43 -22.76
N ILE A 648 -2.94 -14.71 -23.03
CA ILE A 648 -1.55 -15.20 -23.17
C ILE A 648 -0.88 -14.72 -24.46
N SER A 649 -1.65 -14.39 -25.50
CA SER A 649 -1.15 -14.01 -26.83
C SER A 649 -1.03 -12.50 -27.05
N THR A 650 -1.86 -11.69 -26.39
CA THR A 650 -1.86 -10.22 -26.54
C THR A 650 -0.73 -9.56 -25.74
N ARG A 651 -0.19 -8.45 -26.27
CA ARG A 651 0.84 -7.62 -25.60
C ARG A 651 0.23 -6.38 -24.94
N THR A 652 -0.67 -5.70 -25.64
CA THR A 652 -1.17 -4.37 -25.28
C THR A 652 -2.41 -4.40 -24.39
N ASN A 653 -3.22 -5.46 -24.47
CA ASN A 653 -4.50 -5.54 -23.77
C ASN A 653 -4.46 -6.38 -22.48
N LYS A 654 -3.30 -6.92 -22.07
CA LYS A 654 -3.21 -7.81 -20.89
C LYS A 654 -3.80 -7.19 -19.64
N GLU A 655 -3.45 -5.94 -19.35
CA GLU A 655 -3.95 -5.23 -18.17
C GLU A 655 -5.45 -4.93 -18.26
N LYS A 656 -5.94 -4.50 -19.44
CA LYS A 656 -7.38 -4.26 -19.68
C LYS A 656 -8.21 -5.52 -19.49
N ILE A 657 -7.76 -6.64 -20.06
CA ILE A 657 -8.43 -7.95 -19.92
C ILE A 657 -8.41 -8.39 -18.46
N TRP A 658 -7.26 -8.25 -17.78
CA TRP A 658 -7.14 -8.59 -16.37
C TRP A 658 -8.15 -7.80 -15.52
N LYS A 659 -8.19 -6.48 -15.69
CA LYS A 659 -9.12 -5.59 -14.99
C LYS A 659 -10.58 -5.96 -15.25
N ALA A 660 -10.96 -6.14 -16.52
CA ALA A 660 -12.32 -6.51 -16.91
C ALA A 660 -12.76 -7.86 -16.31
N VAL A 661 -11.89 -8.88 -16.35
CA VAL A 661 -12.16 -10.17 -15.71
C VAL A 661 -12.31 -10.00 -14.19
N CYS A 662 -11.45 -9.22 -13.54
CA CYS A 662 -11.53 -8.99 -12.10
C CYS A 662 -12.85 -8.31 -11.68
N LEU A 663 -13.30 -7.30 -12.45
CA LEU A 663 -14.51 -6.51 -12.20
C LEU A 663 -15.82 -7.19 -12.62
N ASN A 664 -15.76 -8.39 -13.19
CA ASN A 664 -16.91 -9.06 -13.84
C ASN A 664 -17.51 -8.26 -15.00
N GLU A 665 -16.73 -7.42 -15.66
CA GLU A 665 -17.17 -6.66 -16.84
C GLU A 665 -17.26 -7.57 -18.07
N ASP A 666 -17.94 -7.13 -19.12
CA ASP A 666 -18.04 -7.89 -20.36
C ASP A 666 -16.72 -7.85 -21.14
N VAL A 667 -15.89 -8.87 -20.95
CA VAL A 667 -14.60 -9.03 -21.62
C VAL A 667 -14.77 -9.36 -23.10
N LEU A 668 -15.96 -9.80 -23.55
CA LEU A 668 -16.18 -10.21 -24.94
C LEU A 668 -15.97 -9.05 -25.92
N GLN A 669 -16.25 -7.81 -25.50
CA GLN A 669 -16.00 -6.60 -26.30
C GLN A 669 -14.49 -6.38 -26.54
N LEU A 670 -13.63 -6.80 -25.60
CA LEU A 670 -12.17 -6.75 -25.72
C LEU A 670 -11.58 -7.93 -26.52
N LEU A 671 -12.36 -8.99 -26.73
CA LEU A 671 -11.98 -10.14 -27.56
C LEU A 671 -12.29 -9.93 -29.04
N THR A 672 -13.15 -8.96 -29.36
CA THR A 672 -13.28 -8.44 -30.71
C THR A 672 -11.96 -7.78 -31.09
N PRO A 673 -11.32 -8.13 -32.21
CA PRO A 673 -10.26 -7.30 -32.76
C PRO A 673 -10.79 -5.87 -32.83
N GLU A 674 -10.00 -4.88 -32.46
CA GLU A 674 -10.28 -3.50 -32.86
C GLU A 674 -10.36 -3.52 -34.39
N ILE A 675 -11.59 -3.64 -34.92
CA ILE A 675 -11.91 -3.04 -36.20
C ILE A 675 -11.98 -1.57 -35.84
N GLU A 676 -10.82 -0.91 -35.88
CA GLU A 676 -10.77 0.53 -35.81
C GLU A 676 -11.74 1.03 -36.88
N ILE A 677 -12.79 1.65 -36.39
CA ILE A 677 -13.94 2.13 -37.11
C ILE A 677 -13.43 3.07 -38.20
N VAL A 678 -13.51 2.60 -39.45
CA VAL A 678 -13.55 3.47 -40.63
C VAL A 678 -14.99 3.97 -40.82
N GLU A 679 -15.87 3.99 -39.81
CA GLU A 679 -17.26 4.47 -40.00
C GLU A 679 -17.33 5.99 -40.25
N ASP A 680 -16.29 6.77 -39.94
CA ASP A 680 -16.23 8.19 -40.35
C ASP A 680 -15.96 8.37 -41.86
N TYR A 681 -15.56 7.31 -42.58
CA TYR A 681 -15.40 7.33 -44.04
C TYR A 681 -16.59 6.73 -44.80
N TRP A 682 -17.52 6.05 -44.11
CA TRP A 682 -18.62 5.31 -44.75
C TRP A 682 -19.96 6.06 -44.73
N ASN A 683 -20.07 7.16 -43.98
CA ASN A 683 -21.30 7.97 -43.90
C ASN A 683 -21.37 9.14 -44.91
N ASN A 684 -20.54 9.15 -45.96
CA ASN A 684 -20.82 9.99 -47.12
C ASN A 684 -21.78 9.26 -48.06
N ASP A 685 -23.00 9.78 -48.17
CA ASP A 685 -24.09 9.37 -49.06
C ASP A 685 -23.73 9.37 -50.58
N GLU A 686 -22.45 9.51 -50.95
CA GLU A 686 -21.97 9.44 -52.34
C GLU A 686 -21.56 8.02 -52.79
N ILE A 687 -21.44 7.04 -51.88
CA ILE A 687 -20.87 5.71 -52.21
C ILE A 687 -21.87 4.75 -52.88
N ASN A 688 -23.18 5.03 -52.82
CA ASN A 688 -24.19 4.17 -53.44
C ASN A 688 -24.32 4.33 -54.98
N ASN A 689 -23.57 5.24 -55.61
CA ASN A 689 -23.64 5.51 -57.06
C ASN A 689 -22.26 5.52 -57.77
N VAL A 690 -21.29 4.70 -57.31
CA VAL A 690 -20.02 4.57 -58.03
C VAL A 690 -20.17 3.59 -59.19
N THR A 691 -20.37 4.13 -60.39
CA THR A 691 -20.14 3.41 -61.66
C THR A 691 -18.63 3.23 -61.78
N ILE A 692 -18.14 1.98 -61.85
CA ILE A 692 -16.72 1.68 -61.98
C ILE A 692 -16.22 2.28 -63.30
N SER A 693 -15.45 3.36 -63.23
CA SER A 693 -14.71 3.90 -64.37
C SER A 693 -13.26 3.44 -64.25
N GLU A 694 -12.63 3.12 -65.39
CA GLU A 694 -11.29 2.52 -65.55
C GLU A 694 -10.12 3.44 -65.12
N SER A 695 -10.29 4.22 -64.05
CA SER A 695 -9.22 5.05 -63.51
C SER A 695 -8.41 4.28 -62.46
N SER A 696 -7.08 4.42 -62.53
CA SER A 696 -6.09 3.62 -61.79
C SER A 696 -6.20 3.64 -60.25
N SER A 697 -6.94 4.58 -59.65
CA SER A 697 -7.05 4.70 -58.19
C SER A 697 -7.96 3.65 -57.56
N ASP A 698 -9.05 3.29 -58.24
CA ASP A 698 -10.11 2.47 -57.63
C ASP A 698 -9.77 0.97 -57.68
N TYR A 699 -9.05 0.55 -58.72
CA TYR A 699 -8.50 -0.81 -58.86
C TYR A 699 -7.40 -1.09 -57.83
N ASP A 700 -6.53 -0.11 -57.57
CA ASP A 700 -5.43 -0.24 -56.61
C ASP A 700 -5.96 -0.28 -55.17
N TYR A 701 -7.04 0.47 -54.89
CA TYR A 701 -7.72 0.45 -53.60
C TYR A 701 -8.38 -0.91 -53.30
N ILE A 702 -9.13 -1.49 -54.25
CA ILE A 702 -9.77 -2.81 -54.07
C ILE A 702 -8.74 -3.93 -53.93
N THR A 703 -7.63 -3.84 -54.67
CA THR A 703 -6.52 -4.81 -54.59
C THR A 703 -5.83 -4.78 -53.24
N ARG A 704 -5.61 -3.60 -52.65
CA ARG A 704 -5.06 -3.45 -51.30
C ARG A 704 -6.01 -4.00 -50.23
N LEU A 705 -7.32 -3.76 -50.39
CA LEU A 705 -8.36 -4.31 -49.51
C LEU A 705 -8.41 -5.84 -49.57
N HIS A 706 -8.34 -6.42 -50.77
CA HIS A 706 -8.32 -7.87 -50.96
C HIS A 706 -7.06 -8.52 -50.36
N ASN A 707 -5.89 -7.89 -50.54
CA ASN A 707 -4.64 -8.37 -49.96
C ASN A 707 -4.60 -8.22 -48.43
N TYR A 708 -5.16 -7.14 -47.88
CA TYR A 708 -5.28 -6.95 -46.44
C TYR A 708 -6.17 -8.03 -45.79
N TYR A 709 -7.29 -8.39 -46.42
CA TYR A 709 -8.20 -9.42 -45.92
C TYR A 709 -7.62 -10.84 -46.03
N ASN A 710 -6.96 -11.17 -47.15
CA ASN A 710 -6.31 -12.48 -47.33
C ASN A 710 -5.14 -12.70 -46.35
N LYS A 711 -4.50 -11.63 -45.89
CA LYS A 711 -3.34 -11.71 -45.00
C LYS A 711 -3.73 -11.84 -43.51
N ASN A 712 -4.96 -11.44 -43.14
CA ASN A 712 -5.30 -11.22 -41.73
C ASN A 712 -6.48 -12.04 -41.17
N HIS A 713 -7.31 -12.74 -41.97
CA HIS A 713 -8.52 -13.44 -41.46
C HIS A 713 -8.72 -14.88 -41.98
N SER A 714 -9.50 -15.69 -41.26
CA SER A 714 -9.81 -17.09 -41.62
C SER A 714 -10.76 -17.19 -42.83
N ARG A 715 -10.69 -18.30 -43.59
CA ARG A 715 -11.49 -18.54 -44.82
C ARG A 715 -13.01 -18.35 -44.64
N ASN A 716 -13.56 -18.57 -43.44
CA ASN A 716 -15.02 -18.54 -43.22
C ASN A 716 -15.62 -17.12 -43.23
N SER A 717 -14.88 -16.10 -42.78
CA SER A 717 -15.33 -14.69 -42.83
C SER A 717 -15.25 -14.09 -44.24
N ILE A 718 -14.29 -14.58 -45.05
CA ILE A 718 -14.15 -14.20 -46.46
C ILE A 718 -15.33 -14.73 -47.29
N SER A 719 -15.77 -15.97 -47.03
CA SER A 719 -16.93 -16.56 -47.74
C SER A 719 -18.26 -15.83 -47.47
N GLN A 720 -18.49 -15.28 -46.27
CA GLN A 720 -19.69 -14.50 -45.99
C GLN A 720 -19.67 -13.11 -46.66
N TYR A 721 -18.51 -12.45 -46.71
CA TYR A 721 -18.36 -11.15 -47.40
C TYR A 721 -18.46 -11.28 -48.93
N LEU A 722 -17.85 -12.33 -49.50
CA LEU A 722 -17.90 -12.63 -50.93
C LEU A 722 -19.31 -13.04 -51.39
N ASN A 723 -20.10 -13.72 -50.55
CA ASN A 723 -21.49 -14.06 -50.88
C ASN A 723 -22.39 -12.82 -50.94
N ASN A 724 -22.16 -11.79 -50.11
CA ASN A 724 -22.95 -10.56 -50.11
C ASN A 724 -22.55 -9.57 -51.22
N ASN A 725 -21.39 -9.77 -51.87
CA ASN A 725 -20.85 -8.88 -52.92
C ASN A 725 -20.43 -9.64 -54.19
N TYR A 726 -21.04 -10.81 -54.42
CA TYR A 726 -20.64 -11.79 -55.42
C TYR A 726 -20.55 -11.20 -56.84
N ASP A 727 -21.52 -10.39 -57.23
CA ASP A 727 -21.56 -9.78 -58.57
C ASP A 727 -20.43 -8.77 -58.81
N LYS A 728 -20.06 -7.99 -57.79
CA LYS A 728 -18.93 -7.04 -57.86
C LYS A 728 -17.59 -7.76 -57.89
N TYR A 729 -17.50 -8.90 -57.20
CA TYR A 729 -16.30 -9.74 -57.23
C TYR A 729 -16.08 -10.41 -58.59
N GLN A 730 -17.15 -10.86 -59.25
CA GLN A 730 -17.06 -11.39 -60.62
C GLN A 730 -16.62 -10.30 -61.61
N GLN A 731 -17.15 -9.07 -61.49
CA GLN A 731 -16.70 -7.93 -62.31
C GLN A 731 -15.23 -7.59 -62.08
N PHE A 732 -14.73 -7.68 -60.84
CA PHE A 732 -13.30 -7.52 -60.53
C PHE A 732 -12.43 -8.59 -61.19
N LEU A 733 -12.84 -9.86 -61.13
CA LEU A 733 -12.10 -10.96 -61.77
C LEU A 733 -12.03 -10.79 -63.29
N GLU A 734 -13.10 -10.30 -63.91
CA GLU A 734 -13.16 -10.07 -65.35
C GLU A 734 -12.30 -8.85 -65.77
N ALA A 735 -12.34 -7.76 -65.00
CA ALA A 735 -11.47 -6.59 -65.21
C ALA A 735 -9.97 -6.92 -64.99
N LYS A 736 -9.65 -7.75 -63.98
CA LYS A 736 -8.29 -8.26 -63.76
C LYS A 736 -7.81 -9.10 -64.95
N ARG A 737 -8.66 -10.00 -65.47
CA ARG A 737 -8.32 -10.81 -66.63
C ARG A 737 -8.07 -9.97 -67.89
N LEU A 738 -8.88 -8.92 -68.11
CA LEU A 738 -8.71 -7.98 -69.22
C LEU A 738 -7.40 -7.20 -69.11
N LYS A 739 -7.05 -6.72 -67.91
CA LYS A 739 -5.80 -5.99 -67.67
C LYS A 739 -4.56 -6.87 -67.81
N GLU A 740 -4.60 -8.11 -67.31
CA GLU A 740 -3.53 -9.09 -67.52
C GLU A 740 -3.35 -9.44 -69.01
N GLU A 741 -4.45 -9.42 -69.78
CA GLU A 741 -4.41 -9.64 -71.23
C GLU A 741 -3.86 -8.43 -72.01
N GLU A 742 -4.12 -7.20 -71.56
CA GLU A 742 -3.49 -5.98 -72.08
C GLU A 742 -2.00 -5.90 -71.75
N GLU A 743 -1.60 -6.20 -70.50
CA GLU A 743 -0.20 -6.23 -70.08
C GLU A 743 0.59 -7.30 -70.85
N ARG A 744 -0.01 -8.47 -71.11
CA ARG A 744 0.60 -9.50 -71.96
C ARG A 744 0.78 -9.03 -73.40
N LYS A 745 -0.21 -8.36 -74.00
CA LYS A 745 -0.07 -7.78 -75.35
C LYS A 745 1.00 -6.69 -75.40
N HIS A 746 1.09 -5.86 -74.37
CA HIS A 746 2.12 -4.82 -74.28
C HIS A 746 3.52 -5.42 -74.15
N MET A 747 3.68 -6.51 -73.39
CA MET A 747 4.94 -7.25 -73.30
C MET A 747 5.31 -7.93 -74.63
N GLU A 748 4.34 -8.52 -75.34
CA GLU A 748 4.56 -9.06 -76.69
C GLU A 748 4.99 -7.97 -77.69
N GLU A 749 4.43 -6.75 -77.61
CA GLU A 749 4.83 -5.61 -78.42
C GLU A 749 6.24 -5.09 -78.08
N LEU A 750 6.58 -5.03 -76.79
CA LEU A 750 7.93 -4.68 -76.30
C LEU A 750 8.97 -5.70 -76.74
N GLU A 751 8.65 -6.99 -76.68
CA GLU A 751 9.52 -8.06 -77.16
C GLU A 751 9.71 -7.99 -78.68
N LEU A 752 8.64 -7.69 -79.43
CA LEU A 752 8.72 -7.48 -80.88
C LEU A 752 9.57 -6.23 -81.23
N ALA A 753 9.46 -5.16 -80.45
CA ALA A 753 10.26 -3.95 -80.60
C ALA A 753 11.74 -4.21 -80.29
N TYR A 754 12.02 -4.95 -79.22
CA TYR A 754 13.37 -5.37 -78.84
C TYR A 754 14.03 -6.26 -79.90
N GLN A 755 13.27 -7.21 -80.47
CA GLN A 755 13.74 -8.05 -81.58
C GLN A 755 14.03 -7.24 -82.86
N ARG A 756 13.24 -6.20 -83.14
CA ARG A 756 13.51 -5.26 -84.26
C ARG A 756 14.76 -4.42 -84.02
N GLU A 757 15.00 -3.98 -82.79
CA GLU A 757 16.20 -3.24 -82.42
C GLU A 757 17.47 -4.10 -82.50
N LEU A 758 17.39 -5.36 -82.06
CA LEU A 758 18.45 -6.35 -82.22
C LEU A 758 18.78 -6.64 -83.69
N ALA A 759 17.75 -6.75 -84.55
CA ALA A 759 17.94 -6.94 -85.98
C ALA A 759 18.60 -5.71 -86.65
N ALA A 760 18.22 -4.49 -86.24
CA ALA A 760 18.82 -3.25 -86.73
C ALA A 760 20.29 -3.10 -86.29
N LYS A 761 20.61 -3.42 -85.03
CA LYS A 761 22.00 -3.43 -84.53
C LYS A 761 22.86 -4.51 -85.21
N ALA A 762 22.29 -5.66 -85.55
CA ALA A 762 22.99 -6.70 -86.31
C ALA A 762 23.28 -6.30 -87.77
N GLU A 763 22.46 -5.43 -88.39
CA GLU A 763 22.74 -4.84 -89.70
C GLU A 763 23.81 -3.73 -89.62
N GLU A 764 23.82 -2.89 -88.58
CA GLU A 764 24.90 -1.91 -88.32
C GLU A 764 26.25 -2.61 -88.13
N MET A 765 26.30 -3.71 -87.36
CA MET A 765 27.53 -4.48 -87.13
C MET A 765 28.08 -5.18 -88.39
N LYS A 766 27.22 -5.48 -89.39
CA LYS A 766 27.70 -5.97 -90.70
C LYS A 766 28.37 -4.88 -91.53
N PHE A 767 28.08 -3.61 -91.27
CA PHE A 767 28.66 -2.47 -91.99
C PHE A 767 30.05 -2.09 -91.45
N ASP A 768 30.31 -2.24 -90.15
CA ASP A 768 31.61 -1.91 -89.54
C ASP A 768 32.67 -3.03 -89.64
N GLY A 769 32.27 -4.27 -89.96
CA GLY A 769 33.17 -5.42 -90.08
C GLY A 769 33.93 -5.55 -91.41
N TRP A 770 33.64 -4.69 -92.40
CA TRP A 770 34.26 -4.77 -93.74
C TRP A 770 35.41 -3.77 -93.97
N GLU A 771 35.66 -2.82 -93.07
CA GLU A 771 36.66 -1.75 -93.29
C GLU A 771 37.94 -1.79 -92.41
N ARG A 772 38.18 -2.83 -91.59
CA ARG A 772 39.48 -2.95 -90.89
C ARG A 772 40.11 -4.33 -91.06
N GLY A 773 41.02 -4.39 -92.03
CA GLY A 773 41.81 -5.57 -92.33
C GLY A 773 43.08 -5.75 -91.50
N SER A 774 43.80 -6.79 -91.91
CA SER A 774 45.23 -7.07 -91.75
C SER A 774 45.76 -7.67 -90.44
N SER A 775 46.33 -8.87 -90.64
CA SER A 775 47.56 -9.46 -90.08
C SER A 775 47.61 -9.95 -88.63
N SER A 776 47.52 -11.29 -88.54
CA SER A 776 48.45 -12.25 -87.89
C SER A 776 48.71 -12.25 -86.36
N ASN A 777 48.34 -13.40 -85.79
CA ASN A 777 49.03 -14.24 -84.79
C ASN A 777 49.46 -13.61 -83.45
N THR A 778 48.81 -14.02 -82.34
CA THR A 778 49.22 -15.13 -81.45
C THR A 778 48.25 -15.26 -80.25
N ALA A 779 47.89 -16.51 -79.93
CA ALA A 779 47.50 -17.12 -78.65
C ALA A 779 46.67 -16.36 -77.58
N ASP A 780 45.66 -17.10 -77.10
CA ASP A 780 45.00 -17.07 -75.79
C ASP A 780 44.17 -15.85 -75.41
N ASP A 781 42.85 -15.94 -75.62
CA ASP A 781 41.87 -15.94 -74.52
C ASP A 781 40.44 -16.15 -75.07
N ASP A 782 39.76 -17.15 -74.51
CA ASP A 782 38.36 -17.48 -74.75
C ASP A 782 37.46 -16.33 -74.26
N PHE A 783 36.88 -15.57 -75.20
CA PHE A 783 35.83 -14.60 -74.91
C PHE A 783 34.48 -15.31 -74.83
N ASP A 784 34.03 -15.61 -73.61
CA ASP A 784 32.73 -16.21 -73.34
C ASP A 784 31.60 -15.19 -73.51
N LEU A 785 30.96 -15.22 -74.69
CA LEU A 785 29.88 -14.32 -75.11
C LEU A 785 28.59 -14.44 -74.27
N SER A 786 28.50 -15.41 -73.35
CA SER A 786 27.34 -15.59 -72.47
C SER A 786 27.35 -14.68 -71.24
N ASN A 787 28.49 -14.05 -70.90
CA ASN A 787 28.61 -13.13 -69.76
C ASN A 787 28.53 -11.64 -70.13
N TRP A 788 28.31 -11.29 -71.41
CA TRP A 788 28.21 -9.89 -71.86
C TRP A 788 26.85 -9.50 -72.47
N LEU A 789 25.98 -10.47 -72.77
CA LEU A 789 24.57 -10.26 -73.11
C LEU A 789 23.71 -10.51 -71.88
#